data_AF-A0AAD5U8B0-F1
#
_entry.id   AF-A0AAD5U8B0-F1
#
_cell.length_a   1.000
_cell.length_b   1.000
_cell.length_c   1.000
_cell.angle_alpha   90.00
_cell.angle_beta   90.00
_cell.angle_gamma   90.00
#
_symmetry.space_group_name_H-M   'P 1'
#
loop_
_entity.id
_entity.type
_entity.pdbx_description
1 polymer ?
#
loop_
_entity_poly.entity_id
_entity_poly.type
_entity_poly.pdbx_seq_one_letter_code
_entity_poly.pdbx_strand_id
1 'polypeptide(L)'
;MLKSPRVLSIQSHVVHGYVGNKCSVFTLQILGYDVDPINTVQLSNHTKYKKVTGHRLEGGEIAKLIEGLEDNNLLNEYTHLLTGYQGPSALAMVETTVMDPVLGDEGKMYVELLTGIKVKNFDSAKKALDVLHKFKARTIIITSALLEEFQQNLDGKNDIPQDLCLIGSHQNSTGEVFQFSVRFPKIEGSFTGTGDLFASLLLANIKEVIIKDDFLIEYLMDACVKCLSSMHLTLQKTKNSYLEKKLQGDREDMACRESAVVSSHGDIIAFSSEKILIKSENKFEFEHCSDNIWNAVLKTMKEAINFSNVEKSKILGIGFDATCSLVLLNHEGKKHNLPKPNTASLETNTLMWMDIRAAEVAKEISVFCEKNYSEIIKSTGGSVSPEMSLSKIVYLKKVMEESWFMELGSAMELPDFLTFKATGSNVRSKNCLNCKWGYNNAWNYSFFEHFGLRKTDVDIKFGGVSNEASEVGCRVGYLLPSVLEFLGFEKNQKISVASGLIDAYAGALASLALESKSVYDTISLIAGTSTCHILPSPHKNFVKGVWGPYEGVLIPNSYTLEGGSNCSGMLLMHLIETHPYYKELIKITDDAISYLNNFLTNCKDFQYKSKHFHILPDFHGNRSPLSDISVRGSIVGLGLGKGIEDLAILYLAAVQALCYSAKHVITSMQENNIDKLSFISLAGGLVNNALFCQTLADVTQLPVLTPKYVDECVLIGSAITAQASVNVDANLVDIMSKMSKKGLSYVPPKSNTLVDFHQKKYTVFLKLYADEKKYKEIMND
;
A
#
# COMPACT_ATOMS: atom_id res chain seq x y z
N MET A 1 -5.33 -34.94 23.63
CA MET A 1 -5.27 -34.10 22.43
C MET A 1 -6.70 -33.95 21.94
N LEU A 2 -7.23 -32.72 21.85
CA LEU A 2 -8.53 -32.50 21.20
C LEU A 2 -8.37 -32.93 19.73
N LYS A 3 -9.22 -33.86 19.24
CA LYS A 3 -9.21 -34.28 17.82
C LYS A 3 -9.38 -33.01 16.96
N SER A 4 -8.58 -32.89 15.89
CA SER A 4 -8.75 -31.81 14.92
C SER A 4 -10.17 -31.84 14.35
N PRO A 5 -10.87 -30.70 14.25
CA PRO A 5 -12.24 -30.66 13.77
C PRO A 5 -12.30 -31.05 12.28
N ARG A 6 -13.13 -32.05 11.97
CA ARG A 6 -13.31 -32.62 10.63
C ARG A 6 -14.69 -32.30 10.07
N VAL A 7 -14.75 -31.93 8.78
CA VAL A 7 -15.97 -31.53 8.06
C VAL A 7 -16.26 -32.52 6.94
N LEU A 8 -17.49 -33.03 6.87
CA LEU A 8 -18.00 -33.69 5.67
C LEU A 8 -18.61 -32.61 4.75
N SER A 9 -18.10 -32.46 3.53
CA SER A 9 -18.53 -31.40 2.61
C SER A 9 -19.25 -31.97 1.38
N ILE A 10 -20.58 -31.87 1.33
CA ILE A 10 -21.42 -32.41 0.25
C ILE A 10 -21.91 -31.27 -0.66
N GLN A 11 -21.13 -30.90 -1.68
CA GLN A 11 -21.41 -29.77 -2.56
C GLN A 11 -21.14 -30.10 -4.03
N SER A 12 -21.41 -29.18 -4.95
CA SER A 12 -21.03 -29.32 -6.37
C SER A 12 -19.51 -29.23 -6.56
N HIS A 13 -18.99 -29.67 -7.70
CA HIS A 13 -17.57 -29.47 -8.03
C HIS A 13 -17.37 -29.21 -9.52
N VAL A 14 -16.42 -28.33 -9.83
CA VAL A 14 -16.01 -28.00 -11.20
C VAL A 14 -14.50 -28.06 -11.36
N VAL A 15 -14.02 -28.47 -12.53
CA VAL A 15 -12.58 -28.48 -12.86
C VAL A 15 -12.06 -27.05 -13.05
N HIS A 16 -12.77 -26.20 -13.82
CA HIS A 16 -12.41 -24.82 -14.09
C HIS A 16 -13.40 -23.81 -13.46
N GLY A 17 -12.87 -22.81 -12.75
CA GLY A 17 -13.62 -21.90 -11.88
C GLY A 17 -13.51 -22.25 -10.40
N TYR A 18 -14.12 -21.44 -9.53
CA TYR A 18 -14.14 -21.61 -8.07
C TYR A 18 -15.59 -21.57 -7.57
N VAL A 19 -16.22 -22.74 -7.45
CA VAL A 19 -17.56 -22.96 -6.89
C VAL A 19 -17.61 -24.32 -6.18
N GLY A 20 -18.58 -24.51 -5.30
CA GLY A 20 -18.80 -25.75 -4.56
C GLY A 20 -17.57 -26.19 -3.76
N ASN A 21 -17.32 -27.50 -3.70
CA ASN A 21 -16.21 -28.09 -2.94
C ASN A 21 -14.84 -27.55 -3.35
N LYS A 22 -14.66 -27.08 -4.59
CA LYS A 22 -13.39 -26.45 -5.00
C LYS A 22 -13.13 -25.13 -4.25
N CYS A 23 -14.18 -24.42 -3.87
CA CYS A 23 -14.08 -23.20 -3.06
C CYS A 23 -14.07 -23.54 -1.56
N SER A 24 -14.98 -24.40 -1.11
CA SER A 24 -15.19 -24.67 0.31
C SER A 24 -14.04 -25.44 0.98
N VAL A 25 -13.55 -26.50 0.32
CA VAL A 25 -12.48 -27.35 0.88
C VAL A 25 -11.23 -26.53 1.15
N PHE A 26 -10.81 -25.73 0.17
CA PHE A 26 -9.63 -24.86 0.32
C PHE A 26 -9.80 -23.86 1.47
N THR A 27 -10.96 -23.21 1.55
CA THR A 27 -11.27 -22.23 2.61
C THR A 27 -11.20 -22.86 3.99
N LEU A 28 -11.86 -24.01 4.18
CA LEU A 28 -11.92 -24.71 5.46
C LEU A 28 -10.55 -25.26 5.88
N GLN A 29 -9.76 -25.79 4.94
CA GLN A 29 -8.41 -26.30 5.21
C GLN A 29 -7.46 -25.19 5.67
N ILE A 30 -7.52 -24.00 5.07
CA ILE A 30 -6.76 -22.83 5.54
C ILE A 30 -7.13 -22.46 6.98
N LEU A 31 -8.40 -22.65 7.35
CA LEU A 31 -8.92 -22.35 8.69
C LEU A 31 -8.74 -23.52 9.67
N GLY A 32 -7.87 -24.48 9.34
CA GLY A 32 -7.45 -25.56 10.23
C GLY A 32 -8.48 -26.68 10.40
N TYR A 33 -9.37 -26.87 9.43
CA TYR A 33 -10.25 -28.04 9.39
C TYR A 33 -9.70 -29.12 8.48
N ASP A 34 -9.92 -30.37 8.87
CA ASP A 34 -9.81 -31.50 7.95
C ASP A 34 -11.13 -31.65 7.19
N VAL A 35 -11.11 -31.94 5.89
CA VAL A 35 -12.32 -31.88 5.05
C VAL A 35 -12.37 -33.07 4.10
N ASP A 36 -13.44 -33.86 4.20
CA ASP A 36 -13.74 -34.94 3.27
C ASP A 36 -14.88 -34.50 2.34
N PRO A 37 -14.62 -34.27 1.03
CA PRO A 37 -15.63 -33.80 0.11
C PRO A 37 -16.37 -34.94 -0.61
N ILE A 38 -17.70 -34.86 -0.68
CA ILE A 38 -18.56 -35.61 -1.60
C ILE A 38 -19.04 -34.65 -2.70
N ASN A 39 -18.62 -34.91 -3.94
CA ASN A 39 -18.95 -34.06 -5.09
C ASN A 39 -20.28 -34.51 -5.71
N THR A 40 -21.34 -33.73 -5.51
CA THR A 40 -22.68 -33.99 -6.08
C THR A 40 -22.70 -33.97 -7.61
N VAL A 41 -21.80 -33.19 -8.20
CA VAL A 41 -21.50 -33.15 -9.63
C VAL A 41 -20.00 -33.01 -9.83
N GLN A 42 -19.49 -33.52 -10.94
CA GLN A 42 -18.13 -33.33 -11.43
C GLN A 42 -18.21 -32.75 -12.85
N LEU A 43 -18.18 -31.43 -12.96
CA LEU A 43 -18.32 -30.72 -14.24
C LEU A 43 -17.00 -30.09 -14.71
N SER A 44 -16.84 -29.89 -16.00
CA SER A 44 -15.68 -29.23 -16.60
C SER A 44 -15.52 -27.79 -16.12
N ASN A 45 -16.64 -27.08 -15.93
CA ASN A 45 -16.71 -25.68 -15.53
C ASN A 45 -18.14 -25.37 -15.04
N HIS A 46 -18.34 -24.21 -14.42
CA HIS A 46 -19.69 -23.82 -14.00
C HIS A 46 -20.62 -23.54 -15.19
N THR A 47 -21.93 -23.54 -14.92
CA THR A 47 -23.04 -23.50 -15.90
C THR A 47 -23.12 -22.22 -16.73
N LYS A 48 -22.53 -21.10 -16.27
CA LYS A 48 -22.50 -19.84 -17.04
C LYS A 48 -21.57 -19.84 -18.26
N TYR A 49 -20.75 -20.87 -18.48
CA TYR A 49 -19.93 -21.00 -19.69
C TYR A 49 -20.75 -21.57 -20.87
N LYS A 50 -20.36 -21.24 -22.10
CA LYS A 50 -21.08 -21.66 -23.33
C LYS A 50 -21.21 -23.19 -23.51
N LYS A 51 -20.26 -23.96 -22.99
CA LYS A 51 -20.27 -25.43 -23.02
C LYS A 51 -19.92 -25.95 -21.65
N VAL A 52 -20.67 -26.94 -21.17
CA VAL A 52 -20.41 -27.66 -19.93
C VAL A 52 -20.51 -29.15 -20.23
N THR A 53 -19.53 -29.92 -19.79
CA THR A 53 -19.53 -31.39 -19.85
C THR A 53 -19.20 -31.95 -18.48
N GLY A 54 -19.60 -33.18 -18.21
CA GLY A 54 -19.31 -33.84 -16.93
C GLY A 54 -20.41 -34.77 -16.49
N HIS A 55 -20.36 -35.13 -15.22
CA HIS A 55 -21.26 -36.12 -14.63
C HIS A 55 -21.94 -35.57 -13.38
N ARG A 56 -23.22 -35.92 -13.20
CA ARG A 56 -24.00 -35.68 -11.99
C ARG A 56 -24.20 -37.03 -11.33
N LEU A 57 -24.02 -37.12 -10.01
CA LEU A 57 -24.37 -38.32 -9.26
C LEU A 57 -25.90 -38.49 -9.27
N GLU A 58 -26.39 -39.66 -9.69
CA GLU A 58 -27.80 -40.00 -9.83
C GLU A 58 -28.19 -41.13 -8.85
N GLY A 59 -29.49 -41.44 -8.72
CA GLY A 59 -29.97 -42.72 -8.17
C GLY A 59 -29.36 -43.22 -6.85
N GLY A 60 -29.48 -42.48 -5.74
CA GLY A 60 -29.08 -42.95 -4.40
C GLY A 60 -27.57 -43.12 -4.17
N GLU A 61 -26.72 -42.73 -5.12
CA GLU A 61 -25.26 -42.90 -5.02
C GLU A 61 -24.64 -42.15 -3.83
N ILE A 62 -25.14 -40.95 -3.51
CA ILE A 62 -24.72 -40.20 -2.32
C ILE A 62 -25.05 -41.00 -1.05
N ALA A 63 -26.22 -41.65 -1.00
CA ALA A 63 -26.60 -42.49 0.14
C ALA A 63 -25.65 -43.68 0.28
N LYS A 64 -25.25 -44.34 -0.83
CA LYS A 64 -24.25 -45.42 -0.78
C LYS A 64 -22.88 -44.98 -0.28
N LEU A 65 -22.43 -43.77 -0.64
CA LEU A 65 -21.18 -43.21 -0.11
C LEU A 65 -21.28 -42.98 1.39
N ILE A 66 -22.43 -42.49 1.86
CA ILE A 66 -22.68 -42.28 3.28
C ILE A 66 -22.82 -43.62 4.04
N GLU A 67 -23.55 -44.59 3.50
CA GLU A 67 -23.61 -45.97 4.01
C GLU A 67 -22.21 -46.57 4.13
N GLY A 68 -21.35 -46.35 3.13
CA GLY A 68 -19.95 -46.77 3.21
C GLY A 68 -19.16 -46.09 4.33
N LEU A 69 -19.40 -44.81 4.61
CA LEU A 69 -18.81 -44.13 5.77
C LEU A 69 -19.37 -44.67 7.10
N GLU A 70 -20.66 -44.99 7.13
CA GLU A 70 -21.35 -45.56 8.29
C GLU A 70 -20.87 -46.98 8.62
N ASP A 71 -20.81 -47.86 7.62
CA ASP A 71 -20.32 -49.24 7.72
C ASP A 71 -18.88 -49.31 8.25
N ASN A 72 -18.08 -48.27 7.96
CA ASN A 72 -16.71 -48.12 8.46
C ASN A 72 -16.61 -47.35 9.80
N ASN A 73 -17.74 -47.00 10.43
CA ASN A 73 -17.84 -46.21 11.65
C ASN A 73 -17.15 -44.83 11.57
N LEU A 74 -17.02 -44.26 10.37
CA LEU A 74 -16.36 -42.96 10.15
C LEU A 74 -17.28 -41.77 10.40
N LEU A 75 -18.60 -41.97 10.40
CA LEU A 75 -19.55 -40.88 10.66
C LEU A 75 -19.33 -40.18 12.00
N ASN A 76 -18.91 -40.94 13.02
CA ASN A 76 -18.61 -40.42 14.36
C ASN A 76 -17.32 -39.57 14.42
N GLU A 77 -16.54 -39.51 13.34
CA GLU A 77 -15.34 -38.67 13.26
C GLU A 77 -15.64 -37.25 12.75
N TYR A 78 -16.77 -37.04 12.07
CA TYR A 78 -17.16 -35.75 11.55
C TYR A 78 -17.77 -34.89 12.66
N THR A 79 -17.22 -33.69 12.80
CA THR A 79 -17.68 -32.68 13.76
C THR A 79 -18.70 -31.73 13.14
N HIS A 80 -18.68 -31.55 11.82
CA HIS A 80 -19.55 -30.62 11.10
C HIS A 80 -19.96 -31.21 9.74
N LEU A 81 -21.13 -30.81 9.25
CA LEU A 81 -21.60 -31.05 7.89
C LEU A 81 -21.74 -29.70 7.16
N LEU A 82 -21.04 -29.55 6.04
CA LEU A 82 -21.28 -28.48 5.07
C LEU A 82 -21.97 -29.08 3.86
N THR A 83 -23.13 -28.55 3.47
CA THR A 83 -23.85 -29.11 2.32
C THR A 83 -24.46 -28.03 1.43
N GLY A 84 -24.45 -28.30 0.13
CA GLY A 84 -25.18 -27.53 -0.88
C GLY A 84 -26.63 -28.00 -1.00
N TYR A 85 -27.29 -27.63 -2.08
CA TYR A 85 -28.67 -28.04 -2.34
C TYR A 85 -28.79 -29.56 -2.55
N GLN A 86 -29.23 -30.29 -1.52
CA GLN A 86 -29.65 -31.70 -1.53
C GLN A 86 -31.01 -31.80 -0.82
N GLY A 87 -31.85 -32.75 -1.25
CA GLY A 87 -33.18 -32.95 -0.67
C GLY A 87 -33.17 -33.35 0.82
N PRO A 88 -34.34 -33.45 1.47
CA PRO A 88 -34.49 -33.61 2.93
C PRO A 88 -33.75 -34.79 3.59
N SER A 89 -33.28 -35.77 2.82
CA SER A 89 -32.68 -37.01 3.31
C SER A 89 -31.25 -36.87 3.87
N ALA A 90 -30.51 -35.80 3.57
CA ALA A 90 -29.12 -35.62 4.03
C ALA A 90 -28.96 -34.85 5.35
N LEU A 91 -30.04 -34.21 5.85
CA LEU A 91 -29.99 -33.21 6.93
C LEU A 91 -29.97 -33.79 8.36
N ALA A 92 -30.00 -35.11 8.53
CA ALA A 92 -30.19 -35.76 9.84
C ALA A 92 -28.91 -36.40 10.44
N MET A 93 -27.73 -36.15 9.87
CA MET A 93 -26.54 -36.97 10.11
C MET A 93 -25.52 -36.42 11.13
N VAL A 94 -25.48 -35.10 11.37
CA VAL A 94 -24.48 -34.46 12.26
C VAL A 94 -25.12 -33.31 13.05
N GLU A 95 -24.70 -33.10 14.31
CA GLU A 95 -25.28 -32.09 15.21
C GLU A 95 -25.17 -30.65 14.69
N THR A 96 -24.09 -30.30 13.99
CA THR A 96 -23.88 -28.96 13.41
C THR A 96 -23.87 -29.03 11.89
N THR A 97 -24.93 -28.48 11.27
CA THR A 97 -25.10 -28.43 9.82
C THR A 97 -25.18 -26.99 9.35
N VAL A 98 -24.31 -26.59 8.40
CA VAL A 98 -24.40 -25.32 7.68
C VAL A 98 -24.77 -25.60 6.24
N MET A 99 -25.82 -24.95 5.75
CA MET A 99 -26.21 -25.00 4.35
C MET A 99 -25.67 -23.78 3.59
N ASP A 100 -25.23 -23.99 2.36
CA ASP A 100 -24.85 -22.92 1.42
C ASP A 100 -25.99 -21.88 1.31
N PRO A 101 -25.73 -20.59 1.60
CA PRO A 101 -26.77 -19.59 1.61
C PRO A 101 -27.31 -19.29 0.22
N VAL A 102 -28.55 -18.86 0.26
CA VAL A 102 -29.51 -19.12 -0.79
C VAL A 102 -29.53 -18.06 -1.89
N LEU A 103 -28.51 -18.05 -2.74
CA LEU A 103 -28.53 -17.39 -4.05
C LEU A 103 -28.52 -18.46 -5.14
N GLY A 104 -29.61 -18.53 -5.92
CA GLY A 104 -29.66 -19.43 -7.08
C GLY A 104 -28.94 -18.89 -8.29
N ASP A 105 -28.56 -19.80 -9.17
CA ASP A 105 -28.16 -19.46 -10.53
C ASP A 105 -29.35 -18.81 -11.27
N GLU A 106 -29.08 -17.90 -12.21
CA GLU A 106 -30.09 -17.25 -13.08
C GLU A 106 -31.05 -16.24 -12.43
N GLY A 107 -30.69 -15.65 -11.28
CA GLY A 107 -31.43 -14.52 -10.70
C GLY A 107 -32.71 -14.89 -9.95
N LYS A 108 -32.84 -16.16 -9.56
CA LYS A 108 -33.88 -16.66 -8.65
C LYS A 108 -33.23 -17.14 -7.35
N MET A 109 -33.81 -16.85 -6.19
CA MET A 109 -33.29 -17.38 -4.92
C MET A 109 -33.77 -18.83 -4.72
N TYR A 110 -32.91 -19.76 -4.29
CA TYR A 110 -33.34 -21.15 -3.99
C TYR A 110 -34.43 -21.20 -2.90
N VAL A 111 -34.55 -20.18 -2.04
CA VAL A 111 -35.58 -20.06 -1.00
C VAL A 111 -36.94 -19.95 -1.67
N GLU A 112 -37.03 -19.26 -2.80
CA GLU A 112 -38.27 -19.15 -3.56
C GLU A 112 -38.67 -20.50 -4.16
N LEU A 113 -37.69 -21.30 -4.59
CA LEU A 113 -37.93 -22.67 -5.09
C LEU A 113 -38.35 -23.63 -3.96
N LEU A 114 -37.77 -23.50 -2.78
CA LEU A 114 -38.03 -24.37 -1.62
C LEU A 114 -39.35 -24.05 -0.92
N THR A 115 -39.71 -22.78 -0.85
CA THR A 115 -40.85 -22.31 -0.06
C THR A 115 -42.05 -21.93 -0.92
N GLY A 116 -41.85 -21.69 -2.22
CA GLY A 116 -42.84 -21.07 -3.10
C GLY A 116 -43.07 -19.59 -2.81
N ILE A 117 -42.29 -18.97 -1.91
CA ILE A 117 -42.47 -17.60 -1.43
C ILE A 117 -41.38 -16.72 -2.01
N LYS A 118 -41.78 -15.65 -2.71
CA LYS A 118 -40.85 -14.65 -3.24
C LYS A 118 -40.41 -13.69 -2.14
N VAL A 119 -39.11 -13.60 -1.87
CA VAL A 119 -38.57 -12.76 -0.78
C VAL A 119 -38.38 -11.33 -1.30
N LYS A 120 -39.33 -10.45 -0.96
CA LYS A 120 -39.41 -9.05 -1.42
C LYS A 120 -39.28 -8.03 -0.29
N ASN A 121 -39.61 -8.43 0.93
CA ASN A 121 -39.63 -7.60 2.14
C ASN A 121 -39.44 -8.50 3.36
N PHE A 122 -39.27 -7.91 4.54
CA PHE A 122 -39.08 -8.68 5.77
C PHE A 122 -40.20 -9.68 6.08
N ASP A 123 -41.47 -9.36 5.78
CA ASP A 123 -42.60 -10.27 6.03
C ASP A 123 -42.55 -11.53 5.16
N SER A 124 -42.27 -11.35 3.86
CA SER A 124 -42.08 -12.48 2.93
C SER A 124 -40.83 -13.30 3.26
N ALA A 125 -39.75 -12.67 3.73
CA ALA A 125 -38.57 -13.36 4.22
C ALA A 125 -38.89 -14.22 5.44
N LYS A 126 -39.61 -13.66 6.41
CA LYS A 126 -40.04 -14.37 7.63
C LYS A 126 -40.90 -15.59 7.30
N LYS A 127 -41.90 -15.46 6.44
CA LYS A 127 -42.74 -16.59 6.00
C LYS A 127 -41.93 -17.69 5.32
N ALA A 128 -40.93 -17.30 4.52
CA ALA A 128 -40.05 -18.26 3.88
C ALA A 128 -39.17 -19.00 4.91
N LEU A 129 -38.61 -18.29 5.89
CA LEU A 129 -37.84 -18.87 6.99
C LEU A 129 -38.68 -19.83 7.84
N ASP A 130 -39.93 -19.49 8.14
CA ASP A 130 -40.87 -20.35 8.89
C ASP A 130 -41.15 -21.67 8.15
N VAL A 131 -41.25 -21.64 6.82
CA VAL A 131 -41.38 -22.86 6.00
C VAL A 131 -40.10 -23.69 6.07
N LEU A 132 -38.93 -23.06 6.01
CA LEU A 132 -37.65 -23.74 6.05
C LEU A 132 -37.37 -24.40 7.41
N HIS A 133 -37.78 -23.80 8.53
CA HIS A 133 -37.67 -24.43 9.86
C HIS A 133 -38.48 -25.74 9.97
N LYS A 134 -39.57 -25.91 9.19
CA LYS A 134 -40.33 -27.17 9.14
C LYS A 134 -39.52 -28.35 8.58
N PHE A 135 -38.42 -28.07 7.87
CA PHE A 135 -37.47 -29.09 7.40
C PHE A 135 -36.40 -29.45 8.44
N LYS A 136 -36.63 -29.12 9.73
CA LYS A 136 -35.73 -29.39 10.87
C LYS A 136 -34.39 -28.63 10.85
N ALA A 137 -34.24 -27.62 10.00
CA ALA A 137 -33.10 -26.71 10.07
C ALA A 137 -33.24 -25.76 11.27
N ARG A 138 -32.34 -25.85 12.25
CA ARG A 138 -32.35 -24.96 13.42
C ARG A 138 -31.85 -23.55 13.08
N THR A 139 -30.83 -23.44 12.24
CA THR A 139 -30.26 -22.15 11.83
C THR A 139 -30.34 -22.01 10.32
N ILE A 140 -30.88 -20.89 9.84
CA ILE A 140 -31.06 -20.59 8.42
C ILE A 140 -30.53 -19.19 8.16
N ILE A 141 -29.65 -19.05 7.17
CA ILE A 141 -29.14 -17.76 6.71
C ILE A 141 -29.48 -17.59 5.23
N ILE A 142 -30.19 -16.52 4.91
CA ILE A 142 -30.42 -16.04 3.54
C ILE A 142 -29.44 -14.90 3.29
N THR A 143 -28.52 -15.05 2.34
CA THR A 143 -27.57 -13.99 1.99
C THR A 143 -28.05 -13.23 0.75
N SER A 144 -27.65 -11.96 0.66
CA SER A 144 -27.82 -11.12 -0.53
C SER A 144 -29.26 -10.94 -1.02
N ALA A 145 -30.22 -10.88 -0.10
CA ALA A 145 -31.60 -10.55 -0.40
C ALA A 145 -31.73 -9.07 -0.81
N LEU A 146 -32.42 -8.82 -1.92
CA LEU A 146 -32.80 -7.49 -2.37
C LEU A 146 -34.21 -7.19 -1.87
N LEU A 147 -34.33 -6.48 -0.74
CA LEU A 147 -35.63 -6.09 -0.20
C LEU A 147 -36.09 -4.77 -0.84
N GLU A 148 -37.35 -4.71 -1.25
CA GLU A 148 -38.00 -3.54 -1.85
C GLU A 148 -37.94 -2.31 -0.92
N GLU A 149 -37.93 -2.53 0.40
CA GLU A 149 -37.79 -1.49 1.43
C GLU A 149 -36.43 -0.77 1.36
N PHE A 150 -35.39 -1.44 0.85
CA PHE A 150 -34.08 -0.82 0.60
C PHE A 150 -33.97 -0.16 -0.79
N GLN A 151 -35.05 -0.23 -1.58
CA GLN A 151 -35.14 0.37 -2.91
C GLN A 151 -36.04 1.63 -2.91
N GLN A 152 -36.69 1.97 -1.79
CA GLN A 152 -37.57 3.13 -1.73
C GLN A 152 -36.77 4.43 -1.58
N ASN A 153 -36.95 5.30 -2.57
CA ASN A 153 -36.35 6.61 -2.74
C ASN A 153 -36.55 7.54 -1.53
N LEU A 154 -35.45 8.02 -0.96
CA LEU A 154 -35.36 9.40 -0.48
C LEU A 154 -34.60 10.17 -1.56
N ASP A 155 -35.30 11.08 -2.24
CA ASP A 155 -34.77 12.11 -3.14
C ASP A 155 -34.22 11.69 -4.51
N GLY A 156 -35.03 11.04 -5.37
CA GLY A 156 -35.05 11.21 -6.85
C GLY A 156 -33.74 11.27 -7.66
N LYS A 157 -32.59 10.89 -7.10
CA LYS A 157 -31.25 10.90 -7.69
C LYS A 157 -30.77 9.45 -7.75
N ASN A 158 -30.51 8.98 -8.96
CA ASN A 158 -30.24 7.58 -9.29
C ASN A 158 -28.87 7.02 -8.83
N ASP A 159 -28.20 7.62 -7.84
CA ASP A 159 -26.82 7.27 -7.46
C ASP A 159 -26.66 6.84 -5.98
N ILE A 160 -27.62 6.08 -5.43
CA ILE A 160 -27.46 5.41 -4.13
C ILE A 160 -27.06 3.94 -4.36
N PRO A 161 -26.05 3.39 -3.64
CA PRO A 161 -25.70 1.98 -3.75
C PRO A 161 -26.90 1.07 -3.52
N GLN A 162 -27.12 0.09 -4.41
CA GLN A 162 -28.10 -0.96 -4.17
C GLN A 162 -27.62 -1.80 -2.99
N ASP A 163 -28.17 -1.60 -1.80
CA ASP A 163 -27.78 -2.41 -0.65
C ASP A 163 -28.42 -3.80 -0.71
N LEU A 164 -27.68 -4.78 -0.22
CA LEU A 164 -28.10 -6.16 -0.02
C LEU A 164 -28.36 -6.40 1.46
N CYS A 165 -29.18 -7.42 1.72
CA CYS A 165 -29.52 -7.82 3.08
C CYS A 165 -29.16 -9.29 3.31
N LEU A 166 -28.54 -9.57 4.45
CA LEU A 166 -28.47 -10.89 5.03
C LEU A 166 -29.58 -11.01 6.06
N ILE A 167 -30.31 -12.12 6.05
CA ILE A 167 -31.37 -12.40 7.01
C ILE A 167 -31.05 -13.75 7.67
N GLY A 168 -30.86 -13.73 8.99
CA GLY A 168 -30.62 -14.93 9.78
C GLY A 168 -31.83 -15.29 10.63
N SER A 169 -32.06 -16.59 10.82
CA SER A 169 -33.13 -17.15 11.64
C SER A 169 -32.62 -18.34 12.42
N HIS A 170 -32.90 -18.39 13.71
CA HIS A 170 -32.55 -19.50 14.59
C HIS A 170 -33.75 -19.96 15.39
N GLN A 171 -34.04 -21.27 15.38
CA GLN A 171 -35.04 -21.91 16.21
C GLN A 171 -34.36 -22.65 17.37
N ASN A 172 -34.65 -22.21 18.60
CA ASN A 172 -34.09 -22.80 19.81
C ASN A 172 -34.71 -24.17 20.14
N SER A 173 -34.21 -24.87 21.16
CA SER A 173 -34.71 -26.19 21.57
C SER A 173 -36.16 -26.20 22.05
N THR A 174 -36.69 -25.05 22.48
CA THR A 174 -38.10 -24.88 22.88
C THR A 174 -39.04 -24.59 21.71
N GLY A 175 -38.49 -24.40 20.50
CA GLY A 175 -39.24 -24.10 19.27
C GLY A 175 -39.45 -22.60 19.01
N GLU A 176 -38.96 -21.72 19.87
CA GLU A 176 -38.99 -20.26 19.69
C GLU A 176 -38.00 -19.84 18.59
N VAL A 177 -38.42 -18.91 17.73
CA VAL A 177 -37.67 -18.46 16.56
C VAL A 177 -37.17 -17.04 16.77
N PHE A 178 -35.86 -16.84 16.63
CA PHE A 178 -35.20 -15.55 16.69
C PHE A 178 -34.65 -15.19 15.32
N GLN A 179 -34.85 -13.94 14.89
CA GLN A 179 -34.44 -13.46 13.57
C GLN A 179 -33.64 -12.17 13.67
N PHE A 180 -32.67 -12.01 12.77
CA PHE A 180 -31.87 -10.79 12.63
C PHE A 180 -31.61 -10.49 11.16
N SER A 181 -31.22 -9.26 10.87
CA SER A 181 -30.81 -8.85 9.53
C SER A 181 -29.61 -7.93 9.54
N VAL A 182 -28.72 -8.09 8.56
CA VAL A 182 -27.54 -7.25 8.37
C VAL A 182 -27.59 -6.65 6.98
N ARG A 183 -27.55 -5.32 6.89
CA ARG A 183 -27.51 -4.56 5.63
C ARG A 183 -26.05 -4.32 5.21
N PHE A 184 -25.73 -4.53 3.95
CA PHE A 184 -24.39 -4.33 3.41
C PHE A 184 -24.41 -3.89 1.93
N PRO A 185 -23.42 -3.12 1.45
CA PRO A 185 -23.42 -2.59 0.09
C PRO A 185 -23.15 -3.66 -0.96
N LYS A 186 -23.86 -3.60 -2.09
CA LYS A 186 -23.56 -4.43 -3.27
C LYS A 186 -22.30 -3.95 -3.96
N ILE A 187 -21.40 -4.89 -4.24
CA ILE A 187 -20.25 -4.63 -5.11
C ILE A 187 -20.68 -4.92 -6.55
N GLU A 188 -20.54 -3.94 -7.44
CA GLU A 188 -20.79 -4.16 -8.87
C GLU A 188 -19.79 -5.17 -9.45
N GLY A 189 -20.32 -6.23 -10.04
CA GLY A 189 -19.56 -7.31 -10.67
C GLY A 189 -20.36 -8.62 -10.68
N SER A 190 -19.95 -9.57 -11.52
CA SER A 190 -20.43 -10.95 -11.43
C SER A 190 -19.35 -11.79 -10.77
N PHE A 191 -19.61 -12.23 -9.55
CA PHE A 191 -18.74 -13.13 -8.80
C PHE A 191 -19.31 -14.54 -8.81
N THR A 192 -18.44 -15.54 -8.73
CA THR A 192 -18.81 -16.95 -8.63
C THR A 192 -18.19 -17.54 -7.36
N GLY A 193 -18.88 -18.47 -6.72
CA GLY A 193 -18.43 -19.12 -5.47
C GLY A 193 -18.62 -18.30 -4.21
N THR A 194 -19.35 -17.18 -4.27
CA THR A 194 -19.56 -16.30 -3.12
C THR A 194 -20.40 -16.95 -2.02
N GLY A 195 -21.40 -17.75 -2.38
CA GLY A 195 -22.20 -18.52 -1.42
C GLY A 195 -21.34 -19.57 -0.71
N ASP A 196 -20.62 -20.38 -1.49
CA ASP A 196 -19.71 -21.42 -0.99
C ASP A 196 -18.65 -20.87 -0.02
N LEU A 197 -18.04 -19.74 -0.38
CA LEU A 197 -17.07 -19.04 0.47
C LEU A 197 -17.73 -18.53 1.76
N PHE A 198 -18.91 -17.90 1.67
CA PHE A 198 -19.64 -17.45 2.85
C PHE A 198 -19.95 -18.60 3.80
N ALA A 199 -20.50 -19.70 3.28
CA ALA A 199 -20.89 -20.86 4.07
C ALA A 199 -19.69 -21.48 4.81
N SER A 200 -18.55 -21.57 4.12
CA SER A 200 -17.30 -22.08 4.67
C SER A 200 -16.74 -21.16 5.77
N LEU A 201 -16.74 -19.85 5.55
CA LEU A 201 -16.34 -18.86 6.55
C LEU A 201 -17.30 -18.88 7.75
N LEU A 202 -18.61 -19.00 7.51
CA LEU A 202 -19.60 -19.01 8.57
C LEU A 202 -19.45 -20.26 9.45
N LEU A 203 -19.34 -21.45 8.84
CA LEU A 203 -19.04 -22.68 9.56
C LEU A 203 -17.76 -22.54 10.39
N ALA A 204 -16.71 -21.94 9.81
CA ALA A 204 -15.46 -21.72 10.50
C ALA A 204 -15.57 -20.75 11.70
N ASN A 205 -16.44 -19.75 11.63
CA ASN A 205 -16.62 -18.73 12.67
C ASN A 205 -17.65 -19.10 13.76
N ILE A 206 -18.48 -20.12 13.53
CA ILE A 206 -19.44 -20.63 14.53
C ILE A 206 -18.76 -21.56 15.57
N LYS A 207 -17.47 -21.87 15.39
CA LYS A 207 -16.68 -22.78 16.22
C LYS A 207 -16.69 -22.38 17.72
N GLU A 208 -17.03 -23.34 18.58
CA GLU A 208 -16.95 -23.32 20.06
C GLU A 208 -18.16 -22.86 20.88
N VAL A 209 -19.38 -23.03 20.38
CA VAL A 209 -20.58 -22.72 21.18
C VAL A 209 -21.43 -23.98 21.43
N ILE A 210 -21.01 -24.77 22.43
CA ILE A 210 -21.97 -25.45 23.32
C ILE A 210 -22.46 -24.39 24.30
N ILE A 211 -23.25 -23.43 23.82
CA ILE A 211 -23.90 -22.43 24.68
C ILE A 211 -25.38 -22.75 24.67
N LYS A 212 -25.96 -22.72 25.86
CA LYS A 212 -27.41 -22.75 26.08
C LYS A 212 -28.07 -21.75 25.14
N ASP A 213 -29.23 -22.11 24.60
CA ASP A 213 -29.94 -21.38 23.54
C ASP A 213 -30.05 -19.85 23.71
N ASP A 214 -29.98 -19.33 24.94
CA ASP A 214 -30.28 -17.95 25.32
C ASP A 214 -29.32 -16.87 24.74
N PHE A 215 -28.13 -17.21 24.22
CA PHE A 215 -27.17 -16.22 23.66
C PHE A 215 -26.81 -16.42 22.18
N LEU A 216 -27.35 -17.44 21.50
CA LEU A 216 -26.84 -17.87 20.19
C LEU A 216 -27.02 -16.82 19.07
N ILE A 217 -28.04 -15.96 19.15
CA ILE A 217 -28.34 -15.03 18.06
C ILE A 217 -27.32 -13.88 17.92
N GLU A 218 -26.82 -13.33 19.02
CA GLU A 218 -25.82 -12.25 18.98
C GLU A 218 -24.50 -12.75 18.39
N TYR A 219 -24.08 -13.96 18.78
CA TYR A 219 -22.90 -14.62 18.22
C TYR A 219 -23.06 -14.97 16.74
N LEU A 220 -24.22 -15.48 16.35
CA LEU A 220 -24.51 -15.79 14.95
C LEU A 220 -24.50 -14.53 14.08
N MET A 221 -25.02 -13.41 14.61
CA MET A 221 -24.96 -12.10 13.96
C MET A 221 -23.52 -11.61 13.82
N ASP A 222 -22.71 -11.68 14.88
CA ASP A 222 -21.29 -11.31 14.86
C ASP A 222 -20.48 -12.16 13.86
N ALA A 223 -20.71 -13.48 13.83
CA ALA A 223 -20.11 -14.38 12.85
C ALA A 223 -20.48 -13.98 11.42
N CYS A 224 -21.77 -13.68 11.16
CA CYS A 224 -22.23 -13.22 9.86
C CYS A 224 -21.57 -11.89 9.46
N VAL A 225 -21.43 -10.93 10.38
CA VAL A 225 -20.77 -9.65 10.13
C VAL A 225 -19.29 -9.86 9.79
N LYS A 226 -18.56 -10.68 10.55
CA LYS A 226 -17.16 -11.04 10.27
C LYS A 226 -16.99 -11.69 8.89
N CYS A 227 -17.88 -12.61 8.53
CA CYS A 227 -17.89 -13.25 7.21
C CYS A 227 -18.15 -12.23 6.10
N LEU A 228 -19.16 -11.36 6.26
CA LEU A 228 -19.47 -10.29 5.30
C LEU A 228 -18.30 -9.33 5.12
N SER A 229 -17.64 -8.88 6.19
CA SER A 229 -16.46 -8.01 6.12
C SER A 229 -15.31 -8.67 5.35
N SER A 230 -15.04 -9.95 5.64
CA SER A 230 -13.98 -10.72 4.98
C SER A 230 -14.27 -10.94 3.49
N MET A 231 -15.53 -11.22 3.16
CA MET A 231 -15.98 -11.32 1.77
C MET A 231 -15.90 -9.99 1.05
N HIS A 232 -16.35 -8.89 1.66
CA HIS A 232 -16.37 -7.59 1.03
C HIS A 232 -14.94 -7.16 0.63
N LEU A 233 -13.97 -7.36 1.51
CA LEU A 233 -12.56 -7.11 1.22
C LEU A 233 -12.04 -8.02 0.08
N THR A 234 -12.34 -9.32 0.12
CA THR A 234 -11.91 -10.28 -0.90
C THR A 234 -12.49 -9.95 -2.28
N LEU A 235 -13.78 -9.58 -2.34
CA LEU A 235 -14.47 -9.22 -3.58
C LEU A 235 -13.96 -7.89 -4.15
N GLN A 236 -13.69 -6.89 -3.29
CA GLN A 236 -13.06 -5.64 -3.71
C GLN A 236 -11.66 -5.88 -4.28
N LYS A 237 -10.81 -6.66 -3.59
CA LYS A 237 -9.48 -7.03 -4.09
C LYS A 237 -9.56 -7.76 -5.43
N THR A 238 -10.51 -8.68 -5.57
CA THR A 238 -10.73 -9.44 -6.80
C THR A 238 -11.17 -8.53 -7.95
N LYS A 239 -12.10 -7.58 -7.69
CA LYS A 239 -12.52 -6.57 -8.66
C LYS A 239 -11.34 -5.70 -9.10
N ASN A 240 -10.55 -5.20 -8.16
CA ASN A 240 -9.39 -4.35 -8.45
C ASN A 240 -8.35 -5.09 -9.28
N SER A 241 -8.03 -6.34 -8.93
CA SER A 241 -7.13 -7.19 -9.70
C SER A 241 -7.66 -7.52 -11.10
N TYR A 242 -8.97 -7.71 -11.26
CA TYR A 242 -9.58 -7.89 -12.58
C TYR A 242 -9.48 -6.62 -13.43
N LEU A 243 -9.78 -5.45 -12.86
CA LEU A 243 -9.65 -4.16 -13.55
C LEU A 243 -8.20 -3.91 -13.96
N GLU A 244 -7.24 -4.25 -13.10
CA GLU A 244 -5.81 -4.24 -13.42
C GLU A 244 -5.46 -5.09 -14.63
N LYS A 245 -5.89 -6.36 -14.65
CA LYS A 245 -5.65 -7.26 -15.79
C LYS A 245 -6.36 -6.83 -17.06
N LYS A 246 -7.51 -6.16 -16.96
CA LYS A 246 -8.22 -5.60 -18.13
C LYS A 246 -7.51 -4.36 -18.69
N LEU A 247 -6.86 -3.58 -17.83
CA LEU A 247 -6.04 -2.43 -18.21
C LEU A 247 -4.66 -2.84 -18.77
N GLN A 248 -4.20 -4.08 -18.56
CA GLN A 248 -2.95 -4.62 -19.15
C GLN A 248 -2.93 -4.73 -20.69
N GLY A 249 -3.96 -4.22 -21.39
CA GLY A 249 -3.96 -4.09 -22.85
C GLY A 249 -3.05 -2.98 -23.38
N ASP A 250 -2.78 -1.95 -22.58
CA ASP A 250 -1.85 -0.86 -22.90
C ASP A 250 -0.95 -0.63 -21.66
N ARG A 251 0.38 -0.79 -21.79
CA ARG A 251 1.30 -0.43 -20.70
C ARG A 251 1.40 1.10 -20.62
N GLU A 252 0.42 1.70 -19.98
CA GLU A 252 0.55 3.03 -19.39
C GLU A 252 1.06 2.85 -17.95
N ASP A 253 2.22 3.45 -17.63
CA ASP A 253 2.70 3.46 -16.25
C ASP A 253 1.65 4.21 -15.39
N MET A 254 1.24 3.60 -14.27
CA MET A 254 0.23 4.17 -13.38
C MET A 254 0.85 4.49 -12.02
N ALA A 255 0.57 5.68 -11.50
CA ALA A 255 0.78 6.01 -10.09
C ALA A 255 -0.55 5.87 -9.32
N CYS A 256 -0.48 5.91 -7.99
CA CYS A 256 -1.64 5.82 -7.11
C CYS A 256 -1.79 7.11 -6.28
N ARG A 257 -3.02 7.50 -5.99
CA ARG A 257 -3.37 8.50 -4.98
C ARG A 257 -4.24 7.84 -3.95
N GLU A 258 -3.97 8.16 -2.69
CA GLU A 258 -4.57 7.47 -1.55
C GLU A 258 -5.07 8.50 -0.55
N SER A 259 -6.09 8.15 0.21
CA SER A 259 -6.60 8.97 1.30
C SER A 259 -7.11 8.07 2.40
N ALA A 260 -6.87 8.48 3.66
CA ALA A 260 -7.33 7.75 4.82
C ALA A 260 -7.96 8.69 5.84
N VAL A 261 -8.99 8.19 6.54
CA VAL A 261 -9.51 8.81 7.77
C VAL A 261 -8.78 8.15 8.93
N VAL A 262 -8.05 8.94 9.70
CA VAL A 262 -7.20 8.47 10.80
C VAL A 262 -7.69 9.04 12.12
N SER A 263 -7.76 8.20 13.15
CA SER A 263 -8.13 8.63 14.50
C SER A 263 -7.06 9.51 15.14
N SER A 264 -7.39 10.25 16.20
CA SER A 264 -6.43 11.04 16.99
C SER A 264 -5.35 10.22 17.73
N HIS A 265 -5.41 8.89 17.60
CA HIS A 265 -4.46 7.92 18.14
C HIS A 265 -3.75 7.15 17.03
N GLY A 266 -3.89 7.57 15.77
CA GLY A 266 -3.21 6.96 14.62
C GLY A 266 -3.79 5.63 14.14
N ASP A 267 -5.05 5.33 14.45
CA ASP A 267 -5.74 4.18 13.84
C ASP A 267 -6.37 4.59 12.51
N ILE A 268 -6.10 3.83 11.45
CA ILE A 268 -6.78 3.98 10.17
C ILE A 268 -8.21 3.43 10.30
N ILE A 269 -9.20 4.31 10.09
CA ILE A 269 -10.64 3.99 10.18
C ILE A 269 -11.17 3.55 8.82
N ALA A 270 -10.77 4.26 7.76
CA ALA A 270 -11.10 3.91 6.39
C ALA A 270 -10.02 4.46 5.44
N PHE A 271 -9.92 3.84 4.26
CA PHE A 271 -9.01 4.26 3.21
C PHE A 271 -9.69 4.13 1.83
N SER A 272 -9.20 4.89 0.86
CA SER A 272 -9.52 4.75 -0.56
C SER A 272 -8.27 5.05 -1.39
N SER A 273 -8.20 4.47 -2.59
CA SER A 273 -7.13 4.67 -3.55
C SER A 273 -7.66 4.79 -4.98
N GLU A 274 -6.97 5.57 -5.80
CA GLU A 274 -7.29 5.82 -7.20
C GLU A 274 -6.01 5.86 -8.04
N LYS A 275 -6.06 5.22 -9.21
CA LYS A 275 -4.92 5.25 -10.15
C LYS A 275 -4.92 6.53 -10.98
N ILE A 276 -3.73 7.04 -11.24
CA ILE A 276 -3.49 8.18 -12.12
C ILE A 276 -2.49 7.78 -13.19
N LEU A 277 -2.63 8.40 -14.36
CA LEU A 277 -1.77 8.10 -15.51
C LEU A 277 -0.44 8.84 -15.37
N ILE A 278 0.65 8.13 -15.66
CA ILE A 278 1.97 8.70 -15.93
C ILE A 278 2.13 8.79 -17.43
N LYS A 279 2.55 9.96 -17.91
CA LYS A 279 2.98 10.12 -19.28
C LYS A 279 4.50 10.00 -19.34
N SER A 280 4.99 9.08 -20.15
CA SER A 280 6.41 8.95 -20.48
C SER A 280 6.57 8.91 -21.99
N GLU A 281 7.41 9.81 -22.53
CA GLU A 281 7.75 9.83 -23.96
C GLU A 281 9.04 9.05 -24.24
N ASN A 282 9.92 8.95 -23.24
CA ASN A 282 11.15 8.19 -23.28
C ASN A 282 11.60 7.86 -21.85
N LYS A 283 12.73 7.14 -21.70
CA LYS A 283 13.25 6.68 -20.41
C LYS A 283 13.70 7.78 -19.44
N PHE A 284 13.65 9.05 -19.83
CA PHE A 284 14.16 10.19 -19.07
C PHE A 284 13.11 11.26 -18.78
N GLU A 285 11.97 11.22 -19.48
CA GLU A 285 10.92 12.23 -19.42
C GLU A 285 9.64 11.64 -18.86
N PHE A 286 9.19 12.22 -17.74
CA PHE A 286 8.07 11.73 -16.95
C PHE A 286 7.20 12.90 -16.50
N GLU A 287 5.92 12.87 -16.87
CA GLU A 287 4.99 13.97 -16.69
C GLU A 287 3.64 13.52 -16.11
N HIS A 288 3.01 14.42 -15.37
CA HIS A 288 1.62 14.29 -14.92
C HIS A 288 0.74 15.45 -15.40
N CYS A 289 -0.57 15.22 -15.31
CA CYS A 289 -1.58 16.27 -15.34
C CYS A 289 -2.02 16.59 -13.90
N SER A 290 -1.77 17.82 -13.45
CA SER A 290 -2.10 18.24 -12.09
C SER A 290 -3.60 18.21 -11.78
N ASP A 291 -4.46 18.49 -12.77
CA ASP A 291 -5.91 18.40 -12.61
C ASP A 291 -6.37 16.94 -12.43
N ASN A 292 -5.75 15.99 -13.14
CA ASN A 292 -6.04 14.56 -12.94
C ASN A 292 -5.63 14.10 -11.54
N ILE A 293 -4.47 14.55 -11.04
CA ILE A 293 -4.04 14.30 -9.66
C ILE A 293 -5.06 14.87 -8.67
N TRP A 294 -5.44 16.14 -8.81
CA TRP A 294 -6.37 16.79 -7.89
C TRP A 294 -7.75 16.12 -7.88
N ASN A 295 -8.27 15.73 -9.05
CA ASN A 295 -9.55 15.03 -9.15
C ASN A 295 -9.48 13.65 -8.49
N ALA A 296 -8.38 12.90 -8.67
CA ALA A 296 -8.16 11.63 -7.98
C ALA A 296 -8.12 11.81 -6.47
N VAL A 297 -7.39 12.81 -5.96
CA VAL A 297 -7.33 13.15 -4.53
C VAL A 297 -8.72 13.50 -3.98
N LEU A 298 -9.49 14.34 -4.65
CA LEU A 298 -10.86 14.67 -4.23
C LEU A 298 -11.76 13.43 -4.16
N LYS A 299 -11.65 12.54 -5.15
CA LYS A 299 -12.40 11.29 -5.20
C LYS A 299 -12.05 10.40 -4.01
N THR A 300 -10.76 10.12 -3.79
CA THR A 300 -10.31 9.24 -2.71
C THR A 300 -10.62 9.82 -1.34
N MET A 301 -10.50 11.14 -1.15
CA MET A 301 -10.91 11.80 0.10
C MET A 301 -12.41 11.61 0.36
N LYS A 302 -13.26 11.84 -0.65
CA LYS A 302 -14.71 11.67 -0.52
C LYS A 302 -15.09 10.24 -0.17
N GLU A 303 -14.48 9.27 -0.85
CA GLU A 303 -14.70 7.85 -0.61
C GLU A 303 -14.22 7.44 0.78
N ALA A 304 -13.01 7.81 1.20
CA ALA A 304 -12.49 7.50 2.52
C ALA A 304 -13.36 8.10 3.64
N ILE A 305 -13.83 9.35 3.47
CA ILE A 305 -14.77 9.98 4.41
C ILE A 305 -16.08 9.19 4.48
N ASN A 306 -16.66 8.83 3.34
CA ASN A 306 -17.92 8.08 3.30
C ASN A 306 -17.76 6.67 3.91
N PHE A 307 -16.69 5.95 3.57
CA PHE A 307 -16.41 4.62 4.10
C PHE A 307 -16.13 4.62 5.61
N SER A 308 -15.61 5.73 6.14
CA SER A 308 -15.32 5.84 7.58
C SER A 308 -16.57 5.79 8.46
N ASN A 309 -17.75 6.17 7.93
CA ASN A 309 -18.97 6.41 8.71
C ASN A 309 -18.77 7.33 9.93
N VAL A 310 -17.70 8.13 9.95
CA VAL A 310 -17.42 9.08 11.02
C VAL A 310 -18.30 10.32 10.79
N GLU A 311 -18.87 10.83 11.88
CA GLU A 311 -19.59 12.10 11.86
C GLU A 311 -18.67 13.21 11.33
N LYS A 312 -19.09 13.90 10.27
CA LYS A 312 -18.24 14.86 9.56
C LYS A 312 -17.71 15.98 10.46
N SER A 313 -18.46 16.37 11.49
CA SER A 313 -18.06 17.34 12.53
C SER A 313 -16.78 16.96 13.29
N LYS A 314 -16.44 15.65 13.33
CA LYS A 314 -15.25 15.11 14.00
C LYS A 314 -14.01 15.11 13.13
N ILE A 315 -14.14 15.43 11.83
CA ILE A 315 -13.00 15.64 10.96
C ILE A 315 -12.57 17.10 11.15
N LEU A 316 -11.39 17.31 11.71
CA LEU A 316 -10.91 18.64 12.12
C LEU A 316 -9.79 19.19 11.22
N GLY A 317 -9.04 18.30 10.57
CA GLY A 317 -7.90 18.70 9.74
C GLY A 317 -7.54 17.70 8.67
N ILE A 318 -6.80 18.16 7.67
CA ILE A 318 -6.30 17.40 6.53
C ILE A 318 -4.83 17.75 6.32
N GLY A 319 -4.02 16.73 6.05
CA GLY A 319 -2.63 16.87 5.65
C GLY A 319 -2.45 16.28 4.27
N PHE A 320 -1.54 16.87 3.49
CA PHE A 320 -1.21 16.41 2.16
C PHE A 320 0.28 16.12 2.07
N ASP A 321 0.60 14.92 1.59
CA ASP A 321 1.91 14.59 1.10
C ASP A 321 1.87 14.26 -0.39
N ALA A 322 3.01 14.39 -1.05
CA ALA A 322 3.20 13.93 -2.42
C ALA A 322 4.69 13.76 -2.74
N THR A 323 4.97 13.22 -3.92
CA THR A 323 6.32 13.24 -4.50
C THR A 323 6.76 14.70 -4.73
N CYS A 324 8.07 14.94 -4.73
CA CYS A 324 8.67 16.24 -5.06
C CYS A 324 8.65 16.54 -6.57
N SER A 325 7.45 16.57 -7.15
CA SER A 325 7.21 16.89 -8.56
C SER A 325 6.90 18.38 -8.73
N LEU A 326 7.39 18.98 -9.82
CA LEU A 326 7.23 20.42 -10.10
C LEU A 326 5.94 20.67 -10.88
N VAL A 327 4.98 21.39 -10.29
CA VAL A 327 3.70 21.78 -10.92
C VAL A 327 3.78 23.21 -11.46
N LEU A 328 3.32 23.41 -12.70
CA LEU A 328 3.37 24.68 -13.43
C LEU A 328 1.96 25.23 -13.66
N LEU A 329 1.69 26.44 -13.17
CA LEU A 329 0.41 27.13 -13.27
C LEU A 329 0.57 28.48 -13.96
N ASN A 330 -0.47 28.94 -14.66
CA ASN A 330 -0.51 30.28 -15.25
C ASN A 330 -0.92 31.32 -14.21
N HIS A 331 -0.99 32.60 -14.60
CA HIS A 331 -1.38 33.71 -13.71
C HIS A 331 -2.78 33.58 -13.09
N GLU A 332 -3.64 32.73 -13.66
CA GLU A 332 -4.99 32.44 -13.13
C GLU A 332 -5.02 31.23 -12.18
N GLY A 333 -3.86 30.61 -11.90
CA GLY A 333 -3.77 29.39 -11.11
C GLY A 333 -4.30 28.13 -11.83
N LYS A 334 -4.46 28.19 -13.15
CA LYS A 334 -4.81 27.04 -14.01
C LYS A 334 -3.55 26.38 -14.54
N LYS A 335 -3.66 25.15 -15.04
CA LYS A 335 -2.55 24.43 -15.67
C LYS A 335 -1.85 25.28 -16.74
N HIS A 336 -0.53 25.38 -16.64
CA HIS A 336 0.31 25.97 -17.68
C HIS A 336 1.02 24.84 -18.41
N ASN A 337 0.50 24.48 -19.57
CA ASN A 337 0.87 23.26 -20.26
C ASN A 337 2.34 23.30 -20.71
N LEU A 338 3.04 22.18 -20.51
CA LEU A 338 4.33 21.95 -21.13
C LEU A 338 4.13 21.90 -22.66
N PRO A 339 4.88 22.69 -23.44
CA PRO A 339 4.72 22.72 -24.88
C PRO A 339 5.18 21.39 -25.48
N LYS A 340 4.38 20.84 -26.41
CA LYS A 340 4.73 19.64 -27.17
C LYS A 340 4.74 19.96 -28.66
N PRO A 341 5.75 19.52 -29.41
CA PRO A 341 5.67 19.51 -30.86
C PRO A 341 4.69 18.42 -31.29
N ASN A 342 3.49 18.82 -31.72
CA ASN A 342 2.56 18.02 -32.53
C ASN A 342 2.11 16.62 -32.02
N THR A 343 1.47 16.50 -30.85
CA THR A 343 0.54 15.37 -30.61
C THR A 343 -0.70 15.78 -29.82
N ALA A 344 -1.86 15.27 -30.22
CA ALA A 344 -3.18 15.47 -29.60
C ALA A 344 -3.35 14.64 -28.31
N SER A 345 -2.39 14.72 -27.40
CA SER A 345 -2.36 13.94 -26.17
C SER A 345 -2.54 14.82 -24.92
N LEU A 346 -3.00 14.21 -23.83
CA LEU A 346 -3.27 14.84 -22.53
C LEU A 346 -2.32 16.02 -22.23
N GLU A 347 -2.90 17.19 -21.99
CA GLU A 347 -2.17 18.40 -21.62
C GLU A 347 -1.54 18.23 -20.22
N THR A 348 -0.22 18.07 -20.17
CA THR A 348 0.58 17.89 -18.95
C THR A 348 1.18 19.22 -18.50
N ASN A 349 1.30 19.40 -17.18
CA ASN A 349 1.85 20.62 -16.58
C ASN A 349 2.71 20.33 -15.33
N THR A 350 3.03 19.06 -15.09
CA THR A 350 3.80 18.62 -13.93
C THR A 350 4.99 17.79 -14.41
N LEU A 351 6.21 18.23 -14.10
CA LEU A 351 7.43 17.44 -14.28
C LEU A 351 7.61 16.54 -13.05
N MET A 352 7.57 15.22 -13.25
CA MET A 352 7.67 14.25 -12.14
C MET A 352 9.02 14.32 -11.44
N TRP A 353 9.09 13.91 -10.17
CA TRP A 353 10.34 13.85 -9.41
C TRP A 353 11.47 13.11 -10.17
N MET A 354 11.17 11.95 -10.74
CA MET A 354 12.11 11.10 -11.51
C MET A 354 12.41 11.57 -12.93
N ASP A 355 11.83 12.69 -13.38
CA ASP A 355 12.20 13.32 -14.66
C ASP A 355 13.62 13.86 -14.56
N ILE A 356 14.49 13.42 -15.48
CA ILE A 356 15.91 13.78 -15.50
C ILE A 356 16.31 14.60 -16.73
N ARG A 357 15.35 15.20 -17.46
CA ARG A 357 15.67 16.01 -18.66
C ARG A 357 16.56 17.22 -18.35
N ALA A 358 16.60 17.64 -17.10
CA ALA A 358 17.48 18.70 -16.58
C ALA A 358 18.91 18.24 -16.23
N ALA A 359 19.35 17.04 -16.64
CA ALA A 359 20.68 16.48 -16.31
C ALA A 359 21.85 17.41 -16.64
N GLU A 360 21.90 17.98 -17.85
CA GLU A 360 23.01 18.87 -18.23
C GLU A 360 22.98 20.20 -17.45
N VAL A 361 21.78 20.73 -17.19
CA VAL A 361 21.58 21.93 -16.38
C VAL A 361 22.01 21.70 -14.93
N ALA A 362 21.69 20.54 -14.36
CA ALA A 362 22.09 20.19 -13.01
C ALA A 362 23.62 20.12 -12.84
N LYS A 363 24.35 19.63 -13.86
CA LYS A 363 25.82 19.67 -13.89
C LYS A 363 26.34 21.10 -13.91
N GLU A 364 25.77 21.95 -14.75
CA GLU A 364 26.15 23.37 -14.84
C GLU A 364 25.92 24.11 -13.52
N ILE A 365 24.75 23.90 -12.90
CA ILE A 365 24.43 24.43 -11.57
C ILE A 365 25.44 23.93 -10.54
N SER A 366 25.81 22.64 -10.57
CA SER A 366 26.79 22.07 -9.65
C SER A 366 28.15 22.77 -9.74
N VAL A 367 28.68 22.94 -10.95
CA VAL A 367 29.96 23.64 -11.20
C VAL A 367 29.90 25.11 -10.76
N PHE A 368 28.77 25.77 -10.98
CA PHE A 368 28.59 27.15 -10.55
C PHE A 368 28.50 27.28 -9.03
N CYS A 369 27.75 26.41 -8.36
CA CYS A 369 27.61 26.39 -6.90
C CYS A 369 28.91 26.00 -6.19
N GLU A 370 29.71 25.09 -6.76
CA GLU A 370 31.02 24.74 -6.22
C GLU A 370 31.94 25.96 -6.07
N LYS A 371 31.87 26.89 -7.02
CA LYS A 371 32.68 28.12 -7.03
C LYS A 371 32.08 29.26 -6.20
N ASN A 372 30.75 29.39 -6.17
CA ASN A 372 30.09 30.61 -5.69
C ASN A 372 29.17 30.39 -4.47
N TYR A 373 28.67 29.17 -4.26
CA TYR A 373 27.63 28.87 -3.26
C TYR A 373 27.94 27.59 -2.48
N SER A 374 28.98 27.66 -1.67
CA SER A 374 29.52 26.50 -0.94
C SER A 374 28.50 25.80 -0.03
N GLU A 375 27.51 26.52 0.50
CA GLU A 375 26.48 25.92 1.35
C GLU A 375 25.43 25.14 0.55
N ILE A 376 25.00 25.66 -0.61
CA ILE A 376 24.04 24.95 -1.49
C ILE A 376 24.65 23.63 -1.95
N ILE A 377 25.89 23.66 -2.47
CA ILE A 377 26.54 22.45 -2.99
C ILE A 377 26.83 21.42 -1.88
N LYS A 378 27.22 21.87 -0.68
CA LYS A 378 27.41 20.97 0.46
C LYS A 378 26.08 20.37 0.93
N SER A 379 24.99 21.15 0.90
CA SER A 379 23.65 20.70 1.27
C SER A 379 23.04 19.71 0.28
N THR A 380 23.56 19.60 -0.93
CA THR A 380 23.14 18.57 -1.90
C THR A 380 24.14 17.41 -1.97
N GLY A 381 25.04 17.27 -0.98
CA GLY A 381 26.00 16.18 -0.92
C GLY A 381 27.18 16.31 -1.89
N GLY A 382 27.35 17.46 -2.55
CA GLY A 382 28.46 17.74 -3.48
C GLY A 382 28.05 17.83 -4.95
N SER A 383 26.81 17.52 -5.30
CA SER A 383 26.27 17.72 -6.65
C SER A 383 24.79 18.03 -6.59
N VAL A 384 24.29 18.89 -7.49
CA VAL A 384 22.86 19.20 -7.60
C VAL A 384 22.18 18.14 -8.46
N SER A 385 21.05 17.61 -7.99
CA SER A 385 20.32 16.56 -8.69
C SER A 385 19.46 17.13 -9.83
N PRO A 386 19.35 16.43 -10.98
CA PRO A 386 18.38 16.80 -12.02
C PRO A 386 16.91 16.64 -11.58
N GLU A 387 16.67 15.83 -10.55
CA GLU A 387 15.33 15.60 -10.01
C GLU A 387 14.80 16.80 -9.21
N MET A 388 15.69 17.69 -8.74
CA MET A 388 15.33 18.88 -7.97
C MET A 388 14.63 19.93 -8.83
N SER A 389 13.62 20.58 -8.26
CA SER A 389 12.91 21.69 -8.92
C SER A 389 13.82 22.85 -9.30
N LEU A 390 14.89 23.09 -8.53
CA LEU A 390 15.96 24.04 -8.89
C LEU A 390 16.53 23.79 -10.30
N SER A 391 16.84 22.53 -10.62
CA SER A 391 17.38 22.14 -11.92
C SER A 391 16.31 22.25 -13.02
N LYS A 392 15.10 21.80 -12.72
CA LYS A 392 13.97 21.79 -13.67
C LYS A 392 13.54 23.20 -14.08
N ILE A 393 13.50 24.15 -13.14
CA ILE A 393 13.07 25.51 -13.47
C ILE A 393 14.11 26.28 -14.29
N VAL A 394 15.40 26.08 -14.00
CA VAL A 394 16.48 26.62 -14.83
C VAL A 394 16.47 26.00 -16.22
N TYR A 395 16.22 24.69 -16.31
CA TYR A 395 16.04 24.01 -17.60
C TYR A 395 14.88 24.63 -18.39
N LEU A 396 13.70 24.80 -17.79
CA LEU A 396 12.55 25.42 -18.44
C LEU A 396 12.86 26.83 -18.94
N LYS A 397 13.56 27.66 -18.14
CA LYS A 397 13.96 29.00 -18.57
C LYS A 397 14.90 28.98 -19.79
N LYS A 398 15.73 27.94 -19.94
CA LYS A 398 16.67 27.82 -21.07
C LYS A 398 16.01 27.29 -22.34
N VAL A 399 15.08 26.36 -22.23
CA VAL A 399 14.53 25.64 -23.40
C VAL A 399 13.19 26.19 -23.87
N MET A 400 12.44 26.87 -23.02
CA MET A 400 11.12 27.40 -23.38
C MET A 400 11.23 28.79 -24.00
N GLU A 401 10.31 29.07 -24.93
CA GLU A 401 10.14 30.40 -25.51
C GLU A 401 9.88 31.45 -24.41
N GLU A 402 10.40 32.67 -24.59
CA GLU A 402 10.26 33.74 -23.60
C GLU A 402 8.78 34.06 -23.31
N SER A 403 7.92 34.01 -24.33
CA SER A 403 6.47 34.21 -24.17
C SER A 403 5.83 33.18 -23.25
N TRP A 404 6.20 31.90 -23.40
CA TRP A 404 5.73 30.82 -22.53
C TRP A 404 6.16 31.09 -21.09
N PHE A 405 7.45 31.39 -20.87
CA PHE A 405 7.95 31.63 -19.52
C PHE A 405 7.32 32.88 -18.86
N MET A 406 6.98 33.90 -19.66
CA MET A 406 6.26 35.09 -19.18
C MET A 406 4.83 34.76 -18.71
N GLU A 407 4.15 33.81 -19.34
CA GLU A 407 2.79 33.36 -18.97
C GLU A 407 2.75 32.43 -17.75
N LEU A 408 3.88 31.82 -17.37
CA LEU A 408 4.01 31.04 -16.14
C LEU A 408 3.69 31.93 -14.92
N GLY A 409 2.60 31.66 -14.22
CA GLY A 409 2.19 32.41 -13.04
C GLY A 409 2.78 31.87 -11.75
N SER A 410 2.88 30.55 -11.61
CA SER A 410 3.49 29.92 -10.45
C SER A 410 4.10 28.56 -10.76
N ALA A 411 5.21 28.27 -10.09
CA ALA A 411 5.85 26.96 -10.08
C ALA A 411 6.02 26.52 -8.63
N MET A 412 5.47 25.37 -8.27
CA MET A 412 5.45 24.88 -6.88
C MET A 412 5.61 23.36 -6.82
N GLU A 413 6.07 22.86 -5.68
CA GLU A 413 6.10 21.42 -5.44
C GLU A 413 4.67 20.86 -5.37
N LEU A 414 4.50 19.59 -5.75
CA LEU A 414 3.20 18.93 -5.76
C LEU A 414 2.47 18.96 -4.39
N PRO A 415 3.12 18.79 -3.22
CA PRO A 415 2.46 18.98 -1.93
C PRO A 415 1.93 20.41 -1.73
N ASP A 416 2.70 21.43 -2.13
CA ASP A 416 2.27 22.83 -2.08
C ASP A 416 1.10 23.08 -3.04
N PHE A 417 1.10 22.45 -4.22
CA PHE A 417 -0.05 22.49 -5.14
C PHE A 417 -1.32 21.91 -4.51
N LEU A 418 -1.23 20.77 -3.82
CA LEU A 418 -2.39 20.17 -3.17
C LEU A 418 -2.97 21.08 -2.08
N THR A 419 -2.11 21.70 -1.27
CA THR A 419 -2.57 22.68 -0.27
C THR A 419 -3.14 23.95 -0.90
N PHE A 420 -2.55 24.45 -2.00
CA PHE A 420 -3.08 25.57 -2.79
C PHE A 420 -4.47 25.24 -3.35
N LYS A 421 -4.67 24.06 -3.95
CA LYS A 421 -5.98 23.63 -4.46
C LYS A 421 -7.01 23.46 -3.35
N ALA A 422 -6.59 23.03 -2.17
CA ALA A 422 -7.47 22.84 -1.03
C ALA A 422 -7.90 24.15 -0.37
N THR A 423 -7.03 25.17 -0.34
CA THR A 423 -7.21 26.38 0.51
C THR A 423 -7.22 27.72 -0.24
N GLY A 424 -6.70 27.75 -1.47
CA GLY A 424 -6.39 28.99 -2.20
C GLY A 424 -5.12 29.70 -1.71
N SER A 425 -4.45 29.18 -0.69
CA SER A 425 -3.24 29.78 -0.10
C SER A 425 -2.02 29.54 -0.98
N ASN A 426 -1.22 30.58 -1.21
CA ASN A 426 0.05 30.51 -1.93
C ASN A 426 1.27 30.29 -1.01
N VAL A 427 1.04 29.98 0.27
CA VAL A 427 2.11 29.63 1.21
C VAL A 427 2.86 28.40 0.70
N ARG A 428 4.18 28.40 0.87
CA ARG A 428 5.07 27.29 0.46
C ARG A 428 5.61 26.57 1.68
N SER A 429 5.78 25.27 1.59
CA SER A 429 6.34 24.46 2.67
C SER A 429 7.86 24.65 2.78
N LYS A 430 8.34 24.87 4.00
CA LYS A 430 9.78 24.90 4.30
C LYS A 430 10.45 23.58 3.92
N ASN A 431 9.74 22.45 4.07
CA ASN A 431 10.19 21.15 3.61
C ASN A 431 10.43 21.13 2.09
N CYS A 432 9.44 21.55 1.30
CA CYS A 432 9.53 21.61 -0.15
C CYS A 432 10.67 22.52 -0.63
N LEU A 433 10.72 23.76 -0.13
CA LEU A 433 11.69 24.76 -0.57
C LEU A 433 13.13 24.37 -0.21
N ASN A 434 13.40 24.05 1.06
CA ASN A 434 14.78 23.74 1.49
C ASN A 434 15.32 22.50 0.79
N CYS A 435 14.50 21.47 0.60
CA CYS A 435 14.97 20.21 0.04
C CYS A 435 15.19 20.23 -1.48
N LYS A 436 14.44 21.06 -2.24
CA LYS A 436 14.36 20.93 -3.71
C LYS A 436 14.59 22.23 -4.50
N TRP A 437 14.64 23.39 -3.84
CA TRP A 437 14.76 24.70 -4.49
C TRP A 437 16.05 25.46 -4.19
N GLY A 438 16.95 24.90 -3.37
CA GLY A 438 18.14 25.61 -2.90
C GLY A 438 17.82 26.80 -1.98
N TYR A 439 16.61 26.83 -1.42
CA TYR A 439 16.19 27.76 -0.38
C TYR A 439 16.88 27.40 0.94
N ASN A 440 17.26 28.39 1.74
CA ASN A 440 17.87 28.19 3.05
C ASN A 440 17.44 29.31 4.00
N ASN A 441 16.16 29.29 4.38
CA ASN A 441 15.47 30.37 5.10
C ASN A 441 15.44 31.73 4.38
N ALA A 442 16.06 31.85 3.21
CA ALA A 442 16.00 33.00 2.33
C ALA A 442 16.29 32.56 0.89
N TRP A 443 15.75 33.31 -0.07
CA TRP A 443 16.03 33.12 -1.49
C TRP A 443 17.36 33.75 -1.88
N ASN A 444 18.12 33.06 -2.72
CA ASN A 444 19.38 33.53 -3.27
C ASN A 444 19.15 34.14 -4.66
N TYR A 445 18.75 35.41 -4.71
CA TYR A 445 18.39 36.06 -5.97
C TYR A 445 19.54 36.11 -6.99
N SER A 446 20.79 36.33 -6.55
CA SER A 446 21.94 36.36 -7.44
C SER A 446 22.24 35.01 -8.10
N PHE A 447 21.89 33.89 -7.45
CA PHE A 447 21.94 32.57 -8.07
C PHE A 447 20.97 32.50 -9.25
N PHE A 448 19.72 32.90 -9.05
CA PHE A 448 18.68 32.84 -10.10
C PHE A 448 18.99 33.79 -11.26
N GLU A 449 19.47 35.00 -10.96
CA GLU A 449 19.83 36.00 -11.98
C GLU A 449 20.94 35.51 -12.91
N HIS A 450 21.91 34.75 -12.39
CA HIS A 450 22.96 34.12 -13.22
C HIS A 450 22.38 33.19 -14.30
N PHE A 451 21.28 32.50 -13.98
CA PHE A 451 20.58 31.59 -14.90
C PHE A 451 19.43 32.26 -15.66
N GLY A 452 19.38 33.60 -15.67
CA GLY A 452 18.39 34.37 -16.42
C GLY A 452 17.01 34.47 -15.75
N LEU A 453 16.89 34.07 -14.48
CA LEU A 453 15.67 34.18 -13.68
C LEU A 453 15.74 35.46 -12.84
N ARG A 454 14.90 36.45 -13.15
CA ARG A 454 14.93 37.76 -12.47
C ARG A 454 14.41 37.62 -11.05
N LYS A 455 14.76 38.57 -10.18
CA LYS A 455 14.14 38.68 -8.85
C LYS A 455 12.61 38.61 -8.88
N THR A 456 11.96 39.29 -9.84
CA THR A 456 10.50 39.24 -9.99
C THR A 456 9.95 37.85 -10.33
N ASP A 457 10.74 37.02 -11.03
CA ASP A 457 10.35 35.64 -11.33
C ASP A 457 10.38 34.80 -10.04
N VAL A 458 11.40 34.99 -9.18
CA VAL A 458 11.47 34.33 -7.86
C VAL A 458 10.35 34.79 -6.94
N ASP A 459 10.14 36.11 -6.85
CA ASP A 459 9.12 36.73 -6.02
C ASP A 459 7.72 36.20 -6.37
N ILE A 460 7.34 36.29 -7.65
CA ILE A 460 5.97 36.01 -8.08
C ILE A 460 5.77 34.51 -8.35
N LYS A 461 6.66 33.88 -9.12
CA LYS A 461 6.43 32.52 -9.63
C LYS A 461 6.77 31.46 -8.59
N PHE A 462 7.84 31.64 -7.82
CA PHE A 462 8.37 30.62 -6.89
C PHE A 462 7.90 30.82 -5.44
N GLY A 463 7.14 31.89 -5.17
CA GLY A 463 6.59 32.20 -3.84
C GLY A 463 7.45 33.12 -2.99
N GLY A 464 8.45 33.79 -3.57
CA GLY A 464 9.39 34.67 -2.87
C GLY A 464 8.75 35.88 -2.18
N VAL A 465 7.62 36.42 -2.67
CA VAL A 465 6.94 37.57 -2.04
C VAL A 465 6.53 37.29 -0.59
N SER A 466 6.15 36.06 -0.27
CA SER A 466 5.70 35.71 1.08
C SER A 466 6.83 35.70 2.11
N ASN A 467 8.09 35.53 1.69
CA ASN A 467 9.34 35.37 2.47
C ASN A 467 9.32 34.37 3.66
N GLU A 468 8.16 33.91 4.10
CA GLU A 468 7.98 32.98 5.22
C GLU A 468 7.47 31.65 4.70
N ALA A 469 8.38 30.69 4.59
CA ALA A 469 8.04 29.30 4.33
C ALA A 469 7.37 28.70 5.57
N SER A 470 6.25 28.01 5.37
CA SER A 470 5.50 27.35 6.43
C SER A 470 6.29 26.21 7.07
N GLU A 471 6.28 26.16 8.40
CA GLU A 471 6.83 25.02 9.15
C GLU A 471 5.96 23.78 8.99
N VAL A 472 6.58 22.60 9.12
CA VAL A 472 5.87 21.31 9.07
C VAL A 472 4.80 21.25 10.15
N GLY A 473 3.57 20.96 9.74
CA GLY A 473 2.43 20.78 10.64
C GLY A 473 1.71 22.09 10.99
N CYS A 474 2.17 23.26 10.54
CA CYS A 474 1.41 24.48 10.73
C CYS A 474 0.17 24.53 9.81
N ARG A 475 -0.83 25.33 10.18
CA ARG A 475 -2.04 25.53 9.37
C ARG A 475 -1.79 26.56 8.27
N VAL A 476 -1.90 26.15 7.01
CA VAL A 476 -1.79 27.05 5.84
C VAL A 476 -3.11 27.69 5.42
N GLY A 477 -4.23 27.12 5.88
CA GLY A 477 -5.57 27.64 5.60
C GLY A 477 -6.67 26.70 6.09
N TYR A 478 -7.91 27.04 5.70
CA TYR A 478 -9.06 26.14 5.81
C TYR A 478 -9.50 25.69 4.42
N LEU A 479 -10.16 24.54 4.33
CA LEU A 479 -10.73 24.09 3.06
C LEU A 479 -11.62 25.17 2.42
N LEU A 480 -11.47 25.34 1.10
CA LEU A 480 -12.33 26.21 0.30
C LEU A 480 -13.79 25.74 0.37
N PRO A 481 -14.78 26.66 0.30
CA PRO A 481 -16.20 26.30 0.28
C PRO A 481 -16.58 25.27 -0.78
N SER A 482 -15.98 25.36 -1.98
CA SER A 482 -16.21 24.41 -3.07
C SER A 482 -15.70 23.00 -2.75
N VAL A 483 -14.59 22.89 -2.01
CA VAL A 483 -14.01 21.61 -1.58
C VAL A 483 -14.83 21.02 -0.44
N LEU A 484 -15.27 21.84 0.52
CA LEU A 484 -16.20 21.43 1.57
C LEU A 484 -17.48 20.83 0.99
N GLU A 485 -18.10 21.53 0.03
CA GLU A 485 -19.32 21.07 -0.64
C GLU A 485 -19.09 19.75 -1.38
N PHE A 486 -17.98 19.60 -2.11
CA PHE A 486 -17.68 18.37 -2.85
C PHE A 486 -17.54 17.15 -1.93
N LEU A 487 -16.86 17.32 -0.79
CA LEU A 487 -16.68 16.29 0.25
C LEU A 487 -17.93 16.13 1.14
N GLY A 488 -18.92 17.01 0.97
CA GLY A 488 -20.20 17.01 1.66
C GLY A 488 -20.13 17.45 3.12
N PHE A 489 -19.17 18.31 3.47
CA PHE A 489 -19.14 19.01 4.76
C PHE A 489 -20.17 20.14 4.81
N GLU A 490 -20.49 20.62 6.01
CA GLU A 490 -21.31 21.81 6.17
C GLU A 490 -20.55 23.07 5.73
N LYS A 491 -21.25 24.04 5.11
CA LYS A 491 -20.63 25.24 4.52
C LYS A 491 -19.86 26.11 5.52
N ASN A 492 -20.21 26.04 6.80
CA ASN A 492 -19.59 26.78 7.91
C ASN A 492 -18.49 25.99 8.63
N GLN A 493 -18.29 24.71 8.31
CA GLN A 493 -17.30 23.89 8.99
C GLN A 493 -15.87 24.33 8.62
N LYS A 494 -15.02 24.48 9.63
CA LYS A 494 -13.62 24.90 9.46
C LYS A 494 -12.69 23.70 9.57
N ILE A 495 -12.34 23.13 8.41
CA ILE A 495 -11.38 22.02 8.31
C ILE A 495 -9.99 22.61 8.10
N SER A 496 -9.09 22.44 9.08
CA SER A 496 -7.70 22.89 8.99
C SER A 496 -6.95 22.16 7.88
N VAL A 497 -6.09 22.85 7.13
CA VAL A 497 -5.17 22.22 6.18
C VAL A 497 -3.75 22.48 6.64
N ALA A 498 -2.98 21.41 6.83
CA ALA A 498 -1.57 21.47 7.20
C ALA A 498 -0.69 21.87 6.00
N SER A 499 0.50 22.42 6.28
CA SER A 499 1.56 22.63 5.29
C SER A 499 1.86 21.37 4.48
N GLY A 500 2.12 21.50 3.18
CA GLY A 500 2.48 20.37 2.32
C GLY A 500 3.77 19.69 2.78
N LEU A 501 3.88 18.38 2.55
CA LEU A 501 5.03 17.58 2.95
C LEU A 501 5.48 16.65 1.81
N ILE A 502 6.79 16.45 1.63
CA ILE A 502 7.29 15.41 0.73
C ILE A 502 7.03 14.02 1.36
N ASP A 503 6.54 13.09 0.56
CA ASP A 503 6.15 11.71 0.94
C ASP A 503 7.14 10.98 1.87
N ALA A 504 8.45 11.00 1.56
CA ALA A 504 9.47 10.37 2.40
C ALA A 504 9.55 10.99 3.80
N TYR A 505 9.28 12.29 3.94
CA TYR A 505 9.25 12.97 5.23
C TYR A 505 7.95 12.67 5.98
N ALA A 506 6.82 12.52 5.29
CA ALA A 506 5.58 12.04 5.90
C ALA A 506 5.77 10.62 6.46
N GLY A 507 6.38 9.71 5.68
CA GLY A 507 6.76 8.39 6.16
C GLY A 507 7.65 8.44 7.41
N ALA A 508 8.62 9.36 7.45
CA ALA A 508 9.49 9.53 8.61
C ALA A 508 8.75 10.04 9.86
N LEU A 509 7.78 10.97 9.73
CA LEU A 509 6.98 11.42 10.87
C LEU A 509 6.22 10.28 11.54
N ALA A 510 5.69 9.34 10.74
CA ALA A 510 4.95 8.18 11.24
C ALA A 510 5.83 7.06 11.81
N SER A 511 7.15 7.12 11.63
CA SER A 511 8.05 5.99 11.90
C SER A 511 9.18 6.31 12.89
N LEU A 512 9.55 7.58 13.09
CA LEU A 512 10.68 7.96 13.96
C LEU A 512 10.38 7.77 15.45
N ALA A 513 9.13 7.95 15.88
CA ALA A 513 8.75 7.97 17.30
C ALA A 513 8.07 6.65 17.77
N LEU A 514 8.48 5.49 17.21
CA LEU A 514 7.85 4.19 17.51
C LEU A 514 8.22 3.61 18.89
N GLU A 515 9.41 3.93 19.40
CA GLU A 515 9.93 3.40 20.68
C GLU A 515 10.56 4.53 21.51
N SER A 516 11.49 5.27 20.89
CA SER A 516 12.19 6.37 21.54
C SER A 516 11.31 7.62 21.60
N LYS A 517 11.41 8.35 22.72
CA LYS A 517 10.87 9.71 22.82
C LYS A 517 11.78 10.74 22.13
N SER A 518 13.04 10.38 21.89
CA SER A 518 13.94 11.17 21.05
C SER A 518 13.74 10.72 19.61
N VAL A 519 13.63 11.67 18.69
CA VAL A 519 13.64 11.36 17.25
C VAL A 519 15.05 11.38 16.67
N TYR A 520 16.04 11.88 17.43
CA TYR A 520 17.42 12.09 16.97
C TYR A 520 18.32 10.84 17.08
N ASP A 521 17.88 9.81 17.80
CA ASP A 521 18.60 8.53 17.93
C ASP A 521 18.08 7.45 16.96
N THR A 522 17.15 7.82 16.07
CA THR A 522 16.48 6.91 15.15
C THR A 522 16.62 7.43 13.73
N ILE A 523 17.10 6.58 12.83
CA ILE A 523 17.07 6.86 11.38
C ILE A 523 15.87 6.17 10.75
N SER A 524 15.10 6.88 9.93
CA SER A 524 13.97 6.31 9.19
C SER A 524 14.37 5.96 7.76
N LEU A 525 14.24 4.69 7.40
CA LEU A 525 14.38 4.17 6.05
C LEU A 525 12.99 4.00 5.44
N ILE A 526 12.67 4.85 4.45
CA ILE A 526 11.45 4.72 3.65
C ILE A 526 11.80 3.93 2.40
N ALA A 527 11.50 2.63 2.42
CA ALA A 527 12.07 1.62 1.54
C ALA A 527 11.02 1.00 0.62
N GLY A 528 11.13 1.26 -0.68
CA GLY A 528 10.28 0.77 -1.75
C GLY A 528 11.09 0.44 -3.01
N THR A 529 10.71 1.01 -4.15
CA THR A 529 11.48 0.88 -5.41
C THR A 529 12.92 1.41 -5.24
N SER A 530 13.05 2.53 -4.55
CA SER A 530 14.26 3.16 -4.00
C SER A 530 14.16 3.23 -2.47
N THR A 531 15.20 3.70 -1.79
CA THR A 531 15.16 3.92 -0.33
C THR A 531 15.65 5.31 0.05
N CYS A 532 14.86 6.05 0.83
CA CYS A 532 15.28 7.31 1.46
C CYS A 532 15.67 7.07 2.92
N HIS A 533 16.78 7.65 3.35
CA HIS A 533 17.30 7.58 4.72
C HIS A 533 17.15 8.96 5.37
N ILE A 534 16.15 9.13 6.23
CA ILE A 534 15.81 10.40 6.87
C ILE A 534 16.31 10.38 8.31
N LEU A 535 17.22 11.31 8.64
CA LEU A 535 17.79 11.44 9.98
C LEU A 535 17.64 12.88 10.49
N PRO A 536 16.74 13.16 11.44
CA PRO A 536 16.75 14.44 12.13
C PRO A 536 18.02 14.57 13.00
N SER A 537 18.53 15.79 13.12
CA SER A 537 19.74 16.11 13.88
C SER A 537 19.55 17.43 14.63
N PRO A 538 20.00 17.56 15.89
CA PRO A 538 20.07 18.84 16.57
C PRO A 538 21.23 19.72 16.06
N HIS A 539 22.13 19.16 15.25
CA HIS A 539 23.35 19.82 14.77
C HIS A 539 23.38 19.99 13.26
N LYS A 540 23.91 21.13 12.80
CA LYS A 540 24.12 21.46 11.40
C LYS A 540 25.40 20.78 10.88
N ASN A 541 25.29 19.50 10.51
CA ASN A 541 26.42 18.71 10.05
C ASN A 541 26.31 18.44 8.54
N PHE A 542 27.33 18.83 7.77
CA PHE A 542 27.42 18.45 6.36
C PHE A 542 28.07 17.07 6.23
N VAL A 543 27.45 16.21 5.43
CA VAL A 543 27.94 14.86 5.16
C VAL A 543 28.11 14.71 3.65
N LYS A 544 29.33 14.37 3.21
CA LYS A 544 29.59 14.20 1.78
C LYS A 544 28.68 13.11 1.20
N GLY A 545 28.06 13.43 0.08
CA GLY A 545 27.13 12.55 -0.65
C GLY A 545 25.79 12.28 0.02
N VAL A 546 25.44 13.05 1.04
CA VAL A 546 24.14 13.02 1.72
C VAL A 546 23.53 14.42 1.61
N TRP A 547 22.23 14.49 1.34
CA TRP A 547 21.52 15.76 1.26
C TRP A 547 21.20 16.32 2.66
N GLY A 548 21.06 17.63 2.75
CA GLY A 548 21.02 18.35 4.02
C GLY A 548 22.41 18.74 4.53
N PRO A 549 22.52 19.34 5.72
CA PRO A 549 21.49 19.45 6.74
C PRO A 549 20.46 20.54 6.40
N TYR A 550 19.20 20.14 6.23
CA TYR A 550 18.11 21.08 5.97
C TYR A 550 17.43 21.48 7.27
N GLU A 551 17.30 22.78 7.53
CA GLU A 551 16.69 23.29 8.75
C GLU A 551 15.16 23.26 8.70
N GLY A 552 14.51 22.78 9.76
CA GLY A 552 13.06 22.87 9.97
C GLY A 552 12.21 22.11 8.95
N VAL A 553 12.79 21.14 8.22
CA VAL A 553 12.08 20.41 7.15
C VAL A 553 11.33 19.17 7.65
N LEU A 554 11.54 18.76 8.90
CA LEU A 554 10.86 17.61 9.50
C LEU A 554 10.41 17.95 10.92
N ILE A 555 11.37 18.30 11.79
CA ILE A 555 11.12 18.78 13.14
C ILE A 555 11.47 20.28 13.18
N PRO A 556 10.56 21.15 13.67
CA PRO A 556 10.86 22.57 13.83
C PRO A 556 12.11 22.81 14.67
N ASN A 557 12.90 23.82 14.31
CA ASN A 557 14.15 24.20 14.99
C ASN A 557 15.24 23.11 15.05
N SER A 558 15.16 22.08 14.20
CA SER A 558 16.22 21.07 14.03
C SER A 558 16.69 21.01 12.59
N TYR A 559 17.75 20.23 12.34
CA TYR A 559 18.21 19.90 11.00
C TYR A 559 17.74 18.51 10.59
N THR A 560 17.80 18.20 9.30
CA THR A 560 17.53 16.85 8.78
C THR A 560 18.49 16.52 7.65
N LEU A 561 19.06 15.31 7.71
CA LEU A 561 19.86 14.70 6.65
C LEU A 561 18.99 13.72 5.86
N GLU A 562 19.18 13.72 4.55
CA GLU A 562 18.48 12.85 3.59
C GLU A 562 19.52 12.08 2.76
N GLY A 563 19.80 10.84 3.15
CA GLY A 563 20.54 9.89 2.32
C GLY A 563 19.60 9.14 1.38
N GLY A 564 20.14 8.44 0.38
CA GLY A 564 19.31 7.59 -0.46
C GLY A 564 20.04 6.54 -1.28
N SER A 565 19.29 5.52 -1.67
CA SER A 565 19.68 4.46 -2.60
C SER A 565 18.75 4.49 -3.82
N ASN A 566 19.31 4.62 -5.02
CA ASN A 566 18.53 4.80 -6.25
C ASN A 566 17.68 3.58 -6.62
N CYS A 567 18.15 2.38 -6.27
CA CYS A 567 17.44 1.14 -6.50
C CYS A 567 17.50 0.25 -5.25
N SER A 568 16.34 -0.27 -4.83
CA SER A 568 16.20 -1.17 -3.70
C SER A 568 15.28 -2.33 -4.09
N GLY A 569 13.95 -2.22 -3.90
CA GLY A 569 13.01 -3.24 -4.35
C GLY A 569 13.07 -3.48 -5.87
N MET A 570 13.31 -2.43 -6.65
CA MET A 570 13.50 -2.55 -8.10
C MET A 570 14.73 -3.40 -8.47
N LEU A 571 15.83 -3.33 -7.69
CA LEU A 571 17.00 -4.16 -7.93
C LEU A 571 16.70 -5.64 -7.67
N LEU A 572 15.99 -5.94 -6.57
CA LEU A 572 15.61 -7.32 -6.24
C LEU A 572 14.77 -7.92 -7.37
N MET A 573 13.74 -7.20 -7.82
CA MET A 573 12.88 -7.66 -8.92
C MET A 573 13.65 -7.77 -10.23
N HIS A 574 14.48 -6.79 -10.58
CA HIS A 574 15.30 -6.86 -11.78
C HIS A 574 16.18 -8.12 -11.82
N LEU A 575 16.86 -8.45 -10.72
CA LEU A 575 17.71 -9.64 -10.65
C LEU A 575 16.89 -10.95 -10.69
N ILE A 576 15.70 -10.96 -10.10
CA ILE A 576 14.80 -12.11 -10.17
C ILE A 576 14.29 -12.31 -11.59
N GLU A 577 13.74 -11.27 -12.20
CA GLU A 577 13.08 -11.30 -13.52
C GLU A 577 14.04 -11.62 -14.66
N THR A 578 15.30 -11.18 -14.54
CA THR A 578 16.33 -11.43 -15.56
C THR A 578 17.02 -12.79 -15.41
N HIS A 579 16.82 -13.50 -14.30
CA HIS A 579 17.41 -14.81 -14.10
C HIS A 579 16.73 -15.88 -15.00
N PRO A 580 17.47 -16.82 -15.61
CA PRO A 580 16.88 -17.82 -16.51
C PRO A 580 15.77 -18.68 -15.90
N TYR A 581 15.82 -18.92 -14.58
CA TYR A 581 14.81 -19.69 -13.85
C TYR A 581 13.47 -18.95 -13.65
N TYR A 582 13.42 -17.63 -13.88
CA TYR A 582 12.20 -16.83 -13.64
C TYR A 582 10.97 -17.38 -14.36
N LYS A 583 11.14 -17.84 -15.61
CA LYS A 583 10.04 -18.42 -16.41
C LYS A 583 9.43 -19.67 -15.78
N GLU A 584 10.22 -20.45 -15.04
CA GLU A 584 9.71 -21.59 -14.30
C GLU A 584 9.13 -21.15 -12.95
N LEU A 585 9.76 -20.17 -12.30
CA LEU A 585 9.28 -19.62 -11.03
C LEU A 585 7.86 -19.06 -11.13
N ILE A 586 7.55 -18.26 -12.17
CA ILE A 586 6.21 -17.67 -12.34
C ILE A 586 5.12 -18.70 -12.68
N LYS A 587 5.48 -19.94 -13.00
CA LYS A 587 4.50 -21.04 -13.12
C LYS A 587 4.14 -21.63 -11.75
N ILE A 588 4.98 -21.41 -10.75
CA ILE A 588 4.88 -21.99 -9.40
C ILE A 588 4.26 -20.99 -8.42
N THR A 589 4.59 -19.70 -8.55
CA THR A 589 4.16 -18.64 -7.62
C THR A 589 3.90 -17.32 -8.35
N ASP A 590 2.92 -16.57 -7.90
CA ASP A 590 2.71 -15.16 -8.28
C ASP A 590 3.51 -14.19 -7.38
N ASP A 591 4.06 -14.68 -6.27
CA ASP A 591 4.93 -13.93 -5.36
C ASP A 591 6.32 -14.59 -5.29
N ALA A 592 7.23 -14.08 -6.11
CA ALA A 592 8.60 -14.57 -6.21
C ALA A 592 9.42 -14.31 -4.93
N ILE A 593 9.24 -13.14 -4.30
CA ILE A 593 10.02 -12.74 -3.12
C ILE A 593 9.68 -13.64 -1.94
N SER A 594 8.40 -13.83 -1.63
CA SER A 594 7.97 -14.68 -0.52
C SER A 594 8.37 -16.14 -0.74
N TYR A 595 8.28 -16.63 -1.99
CA TYR A 595 8.73 -17.98 -2.33
C TYR A 595 10.24 -18.16 -2.12
N LEU A 596 11.06 -17.22 -2.61
CA LEU A 596 12.53 -17.28 -2.44
C LEU A 596 12.94 -17.15 -0.97
N ASN A 597 12.25 -16.31 -0.19
CA ASN A 597 12.42 -16.23 1.26
C ASN A 597 12.17 -17.58 1.91
N ASN A 598 11.02 -18.21 1.65
CA ASN A 598 10.67 -19.52 2.21
C ASN A 598 11.66 -20.61 1.79
N PHE A 599 12.08 -20.60 0.51
CA PHE A 599 13.08 -21.53 -0.01
C PHE A 599 14.41 -21.41 0.75
N LEU A 600 14.89 -20.18 0.95
CA LEU A 600 16.12 -19.90 1.68
C LEU A 600 16.01 -20.28 3.16
N THR A 601 14.95 -19.88 3.85
CA THR A 601 14.80 -20.12 5.29
C THR A 601 14.67 -21.60 5.63
N ASN A 602 14.20 -22.43 4.70
CA ASN A 602 14.16 -23.89 4.84
C ASN A 602 15.53 -24.55 4.64
N CYS A 603 16.52 -23.83 4.11
CA CYS A 603 17.88 -24.33 4.00
C CYS A 603 18.67 -24.13 5.30
N LYS A 604 19.40 -25.16 5.73
CA LYS A 604 20.37 -25.04 6.82
C LYS A 604 21.43 -23.98 6.48
N ASP A 605 21.77 -23.14 7.47
CA ASP A 605 22.85 -22.15 7.39
C ASP A 605 22.72 -21.21 6.18
N PHE A 606 21.48 -20.91 5.75
CA PHE A 606 21.22 -20.19 4.50
C PHE A 606 21.90 -18.81 4.44
N GLN A 607 22.04 -18.12 5.58
CA GLN A 607 22.69 -16.82 5.70
C GLN A 607 24.11 -16.81 5.10
N TYR A 608 24.80 -17.95 5.16
CA TYR A 608 26.17 -18.13 4.70
C TYR A 608 26.26 -18.61 3.24
N LYS A 609 25.15 -18.92 2.57
CA LYS A 609 25.18 -19.46 1.19
C LYS A 609 25.75 -18.48 0.16
N SER A 610 25.68 -17.18 0.43
CA SER A 610 26.29 -16.13 -0.38
C SER A 610 27.77 -15.88 -0.05
N LYS A 611 28.45 -16.75 0.72
CA LYS A 611 29.83 -16.51 1.22
C LYS A 611 30.82 -16.08 0.13
N HIS A 612 30.72 -16.65 -1.06
CA HIS A 612 31.59 -16.36 -2.20
C HIS A 612 30.87 -15.60 -3.33
N PHE A 613 29.66 -15.10 -3.09
CA PHE A 613 28.81 -14.42 -4.07
C PHE A 613 28.50 -12.99 -3.58
N HIS A 614 29.00 -11.97 -4.27
CA HIS A 614 28.97 -10.57 -3.81
C HIS A 614 28.36 -9.68 -4.88
N ILE A 615 27.62 -8.66 -4.44
CA ILE A 615 26.97 -7.71 -5.32
C ILE A 615 27.31 -6.28 -4.88
N LEU A 616 27.69 -5.45 -5.85
CA LEU A 616 27.63 -4.00 -5.75
C LEU A 616 26.25 -3.55 -6.29
N PRO A 617 25.36 -2.98 -5.45
CA PRO A 617 23.95 -2.84 -5.79
C PRO A 617 23.62 -1.62 -6.65
N ASP A 618 24.58 -0.74 -6.93
CA ASP A 618 24.38 0.54 -7.63
C ASP A 618 24.20 0.39 -9.15
N PHE A 619 23.23 -0.41 -9.57
CA PHE A 619 22.87 -0.63 -10.98
C PHE A 619 22.38 0.65 -11.66
N HIS A 620 21.91 1.63 -10.86
CA HIS A 620 21.43 2.93 -11.32
C HIS A 620 22.23 4.10 -10.72
N GLY A 621 23.55 3.92 -10.56
CA GLY A 621 24.41 4.91 -9.91
C GLY A 621 24.26 4.93 -8.39
N ASN A 622 25.19 5.61 -7.71
CA ASN A 622 25.16 5.76 -6.27
C ASN A 622 24.75 7.19 -5.89
N ARG A 623 23.62 7.32 -5.18
CA ARG A 623 23.18 8.60 -4.61
C ARG A 623 23.96 8.92 -3.33
N SER A 624 23.93 8.02 -2.35
CA SER A 624 24.65 8.17 -1.09
C SER A 624 25.48 6.93 -0.75
N PRO A 625 26.65 7.08 -0.11
CA PRO A 625 27.31 8.35 0.24
C PRO A 625 28.30 8.86 -0.83
N LEU A 626 28.39 8.25 -2.01
CA LEU A 626 29.38 8.62 -3.02
C LEU A 626 28.94 9.80 -3.90
N SER A 627 27.62 9.97 -4.12
CA SER A 627 27.04 10.94 -5.06
C SER A 627 27.68 10.88 -6.45
N ASP A 628 27.77 9.66 -6.97
CA ASP A 628 28.35 9.36 -8.27
C ASP A 628 27.36 8.55 -9.13
N ILE A 629 26.74 9.25 -10.08
CA ILE A 629 25.80 8.67 -11.06
C ILE A 629 26.48 7.77 -12.09
N SER A 630 27.81 7.77 -12.19
CA SER A 630 28.59 6.92 -13.10
C SER A 630 28.83 5.51 -12.56
N VAL A 631 28.64 5.31 -11.25
CA VAL A 631 28.81 4.01 -10.61
C VAL A 631 27.88 2.97 -11.24
N ARG A 632 28.38 1.76 -11.48
CA ARG A 632 27.55 0.66 -12.01
C ARG A 632 27.73 -0.59 -11.16
N GLY A 633 26.61 -1.29 -10.97
CA GLY A 633 26.60 -2.53 -10.21
C GLY A 633 27.47 -3.63 -10.81
N SER A 634 27.93 -4.52 -9.95
CA SER A 634 28.78 -5.66 -10.30
C SER A 634 28.35 -6.89 -9.52
N ILE A 635 28.54 -8.07 -10.12
CA ILE A 635 28.26 -9.35 -9.49
C ILE A 635 29.53 -10.20 -9.58
N VAL A 636 30.04 -10.63 -8.42
CA VAL A 636 31.27 -11.42 -8.29
C VAL A 636 30.93 -12.77 -7.69
N GLY A 637 31.52 -13.84 -8.24
CA GLY A 637 31.28 -15.22 -7.81
C GLY A 637 30.29 -15.99 -8.68
N LEU A 638 30.09 -15.58 -9.94
CA LEU A 638 29.19 -16.26 -10.88
C LEU A 638 29.67 -17.68 -11.19
N GLY A 639 28.72 -18.62 -11.22
CA GLY A 639 28.89 -19.99 -11.71
C GLY A 639 28.05 -20.25 -12.97
N LEU A 640 28.01 -21.51 -13.42
CA LEU A 640 27.20 -21.95 -14.57
C LEU A 640 25.79 -22.44 -14.20
N GLY A 641 25.47 -22.46 -12.90
CA GLY A 641 24.16 -22.85 -12.38
C GLY A 641 23.06 -21.89 -12.84
N LYS A 642 21.86 -22.45 -13.03
CA LYS A 642 20.66 -21.72 -13.49
C LYS A 642 19.39 -22.22 -12.81
N GLY A 643 19.51 -22.95 -11.71
CA GLY A 643 18.42 -23.54 -10.95
C GLY A 643 17.77 -22.57 -9.97
N ILE A 644 16.84 -23.09 -9.17
CA ILE A 644 16.20 -22.31 -8.10
C ILE A 644 17.20 -21.95 -7.00
N GLU A 645 18.16 -22.83 -6.70
CA GLU A 645 19.21 -22.58 -5.73
C GLU A 645 20.10 -21.40 -6.13
N ASP A 646 20.47 -21.31 -7.41
CA ASP A 646 21.30 -20.22 -7.94
C ASP A 646 20.55 -18.88 -7.89
N LEU A 647 19.26 -18.89 -8.27
CA LEU A 647 18.39 -17.72 -8.13
C LEU A 647 18.26 -17.28 -6.67
N ALA A 648 18.06 -18.23 -5.76
CA ALA A 648 17.94 -17.94 -4.34
C ALA A 648 19.23 -17.36 -3.76
N ILE A 649 20.41 -17.83 -4.19
CA ILE A 649 21.71 -17.27 -3.77
C ILE A 649 21.90 -15.85 -4.34
N LEU A 650 21.56 -15.62 -5.61
CA LEU A 650 21.60 -14.30 -6.24
C LEU A 650 20.71 -13.31 -5.47
N TYR A 651 19.47 -13.71 -5.18
CA TYR A 651 18.52 -12.93 -4.40
C TYR A 651 19.02 -12.64 -2.97
N LEU A 652 19.52 -13.65 -2.26
CA LEU A 652 20.11 -13.48 -0.92
C LEU A 652 21.28 -12.48 -0.94
N ALA A 653 22.18 -12.60 -1.90
CA ALA A 653 23.31 -11.71 -2.04
C ALA A 653 22.87 -10.27 -2.35
N ALA A 654 21.80 -10.09 -3.11
CA ALA A 654 21.21 -8.78 -3.39
C ALA A 654 20.59 -8.14 -2.14
N VAL A 655 19.83 -8.91 -1.35
CA VAL A 655 19.29 -8.46 -0.05
C VAL A 655 20.42 -8.00 0.87
N GLN A 656 21.48 -8.81 0.99
CA GLN A 656 22.65 -8.47 1.80
C GLN A 656 23.38 -7.22 1.28
N ALA A 657 23.56 -7.09 -0.05
CA ALA A 657 24.20 -5.93 -0.67
C ALA A 657 23.45 -4.63 -0.42
N LEU A 658 22.11 -4.65 -0.48
CA LEU A 658 21.29 -3.50 -0.13
C LEU A 658 21.45 -3.12 1.35
N CYS A 659 21.52 -4.10 2.25
CA CYS A 659 21.78 -3.85 3.67
C CYS A 659 23.20 -3.29 3.92
N TYR A 660 24.21 -3.74 3.17
CA TYR A 660 25.56 -3.17 3.22
C TYR A 660 25.59 -1.73 2.70
N SER A 661 24.82 -1.41 1.66
CA SER A 661 24.65 -0.05 1.16
C SER A 661 24.02 0.86 2.23
N ALA A 662 22.93 0.42 2.87
CA ALA A 662 22.31 1.15 3.99
C ALA A 662 23.30 1.37 5.15
N LYS A 663 24.06 0.32 5.53
CA LYS A 663 25.15 0.44 6.53
C LYS A 663 26.18 1.48 6.12
N HIS A 664 26.58 1.52 4.85
CA HIS A 664 27.56 2.48 4.35
C HIS A 664 27.08 3.92 4.48
N VAL A 665 25.81 4.19 4.18
CA VAL A 665 25.19 5.51 4.39
C VAL A 665 25.19 5.89 5.87
N ILE A 666 24.73 4.98 6.74
CA ILE A 666 24.68 5.20 8.20
C ILE A 666 26.08 5.46 8.76
N THR A 667 27.07 4.65 8.40
CA THR A 667 28.46 4.81 8.83
C THR A 667 29.01 6.16 8.36
N SER A 668 28.75 6.56 7.11
CA SER A 668 29.19 7.86 6.60
C SER A 668 28.60 9.04 7.37
N MET A 669 27.33 8.97 7.79
CA MET A 669 26.73 9.98 8.67
C MET A 669 27.44 10.02 10.03
N GLN A 670 27.64 8.87 10.68
CA GLN A 670 28.27 8.77 12.00
C GLN A 670 29.74 9.23 12.02
N GLU A 671 30.49 8.97 10.95
CA GLU A 671 31.87 9.46 10.79
C GLU A 671 31.95 10.99 10.69
N ASN A 672 30.84 11.67 10.38
CA ASN A 672 30.74 13.13 10.28
C ASN A 672 30.08 13.77 11.52
N ASN A 673 30.43 13.26 12.72
CA ASN A 673 29.99 13.76 14.03
C ASN A 673 28.46 13.73 14.25
N ILE A 674 27.77 12.79 13.64
CA ILE A 674 26.39 12.47 13.99
C ILE A 674 26.38 11.48 15.15
N ASP A 675 25.49 11.72 16.12
CA ASP A 675 25.37 10.88 17.30
C ASP A 675 25.10 9.42 16.97
N LYS A 676 25.49 8.54 17.90
CA LYS A 676 25.24 7.11 17.77
C LYS A 676 23.74 6.84 17.76
N LEU A 677 23.30 6.07 16.77
CA LEU A 677 21.90 5.67 16.63
C LEU A 677 21.58 4.50 17.57
N SER A 678 20.35 4.52 18.08
CA SER A 678 19.75 3.45 18.88
C SER A 678 18.91 2.51 18.02
N PHE A 679 18.23 3.05 17.00
CA PHE A 679 17.26 2.31 16.19
C PHE A 679 17.33 2.67 14.71
N ILE A 680 16.94 1.70 13.88
CA ILE A 680 16.47 1.95 12.52
C ILE A 680 14.96 1.78 12.54
N SER A 681 14.23 2.75 12.01
CA SER A 681 12.83 2.57 11.65
C SER A 681 12.74 2.25 10.16
N LEU A 682 12.03 1.19 9.80
CA LEU A 682 11.86 0.77 8.41
C LEU A 682 10.37 0.80 8.05
N ALA A 683 10.03 1.57 7.02
CA ALA A 683 8.69 1.70 6.48
C ALA A 683 8.70 1.49 4.95
N GLY A 684 7.51 1.34 4.35
CA GLY A 684 7.34 1.08 2.92
C GLY A 684 7.39 -0.41 2.56
N GLY A 685 7.20 -0.70 1.27
CA GLY A 685 6.94 -2.05 0.77
C GLY A 685 8.03 -3.09 1.07
N LEU A 686 9.30 -2.67 1.29
CA LEU A 686 10.36 -3.61 1.64
C LEU A 686 10.23 -4.21 3.05
N VAL A 687 9.40 -3.64 3.93
CA VAL A 687 9.08 -4.22 5.23
C VAL A 687 8.41 -5.59 5.11
N ASN A 688 7.65 -5.82 4.02
CA ASN A 688 7.00 -7.10 3.76
C ASN A 688 8.02 -8.23 3.47
N ASN A 689 9.30 -7.88 3.27
CA ASN A 689 10.40 -8.82 3.16
C ASN A 689 11.08 -9.02 4.51
N ALA A 690 10.59 -9.99 5.29
CA ALA A 690 11.14 -10.30 6.62
C ALA A 690 12.64 -10.66 6.60
N LEU A 691 13.12 -11.30 5.52
CA LEU A 691 14.55 -11.59 5.34
C LEU A 691 15.37 -10.30 5.21
N PHE A 692 14.88 -9.32 4.46
CA PHE A 692 15.51 -8.00 4.36
C PHE A 692 15.54 -7.30 5.71
N CYS A 693 14.41 -7.27 6.42
CA CYS A 693 14.32 -6.63 7.74
C CYS A 693 15.31 -7.21 8.76
N GLN A 694 15.39 -8.55 8.85
CA GLN A 694 16.33 -9.22 9.74
C GLN A 694 17.78 -9.01 9.28
N THR A 695 18.06 -9.13 7.98
CA THR A 695 19.42 -8.92 7.44
C THR A 695 19.90 -7.49 7.69
N LEU A 696 19.00 -6.50 7.63
CA LEU A 696 19.34 -5.11 7.92
C LEU A 696 19.77 -4.96 9.39
N ALA A 697 19.04 -5.55 10.33
CA ALA A 697 19.44 -5.58 11.74
C ALA A 697 20.77 -6.32 11.95
N ASP A 698 20.96 -7.45 11.27
CA ASP A 698 22.19 -8.24 11.32
C ASP A 698 23.40 -7.48 10.79
N VAL A 699 23.25 -6.71 9.71
CA VAL A 699 24.35 -6.01 9.08
C VAL A 699 24.72 -4.72 9.82
N THR A 700 23.71 -3.95 10.21
CA THR A 700 23.88 -2.63 10.84
C THR A 700 24.16 -2.72 12.34
N GLN A 701 23.87 -3.87 12.97
CA GLN A 701 23.95 -4.05 14.43
C GLN A 701 23.05 -3.06 15.20
N LEU A 702 21.96 -2.61 14.56
CA LEU A 702 20.92 -1.79 15.15
C LEU A 702 19.58 -2.55 15.11
N PRO A 703 18.75 -2.48 16.16
CA PRO A 703 17.38 -2.96 16.08
C PRO A 703 16.60 -2.23 14.98
N VAL A 704 15.87 -3.00 14.17
CA VAL A 704 14.98 -2.49 13.13
C VAL A 704 13.54 -2.57 13.64
N LEU A 705 12.87 -1.43 13.70
CA LEU A 705 11.49 -1.26 14.12
C LEU A 705 10.63 -1.03 12.88
N THR A 706 9.45 -1.63 12.80
CA THR A 706 8.49 -1.37 11.72
C THR A 706 7.23 -0.72 12.28
N PRO A 707 6.54 0.14 11.52
CA PRO A 707 5.22 0.63 11.90
C PRO A 707 4.18 -0.49 11.80
N LYS A 708 3.08 -0.38 12.54
CA LYS A 708 1.93 -1.30 12.49
C LYS A 708 1.25 -1.26 11.12
N TYR A 709 1.08 -0.08 10.56
CA TYR A 709 0.49 0.17 9.24
C TYR A 709 1.63 0.41 8.25
N VAL A 710 2.12 -0.69 7.67
CA VAL A 710 3.31 -0.67 6.81
C VAL A 710 3.05 0.04 5.50
N ASP A 711 1.98 -0.35 4.81
CA ASP A 711 1.66 0.16 3.47
C ASP A 711 1.13 1.61 3.54
N GLU A 712 0.38 1.94 4.59
CA GLU A 712 -0.22 3.26 4.80
C GLU A 712 0.60 4.20 5.71
N CYS A 713 1.87 3.87 6.01
CA CYS A 713 2.71 4.65 6.92
C CYS A 713 2.79 6.14 6.54
N VAL A 714 2.86 6.43 5.24
CA VAL A 714 2.93 7.79 4.71
C VAL A 714 1.64 8.57 5.00
N LEU A 715 0.47 7.93 4.89
CA LEU A 715 -0.83 8.54 5.19
C LEU A 715 -0.96 8.92 6.67
N ILE A 716 -0.38 8.12 7.57
CA ILE A 716 -0.29 8.46 9.00
C ILE A 716 0.57 9.70 9.22
N GLY A 717 1.67 9.85 8.47
CA GLY A 717 2.51 11.05 8.49
C GLY A 717 1.73 12.32 8.14
N SER A 718 0.91 12.25 7.09
CA SER A 718 -0.01 13.32 6.71
C SER A 718 -1.10 13.56 7.77
N ALA A 719 -1.59 12.52 8.44
CA ALA A 719 -2.52 12.69 9.56
C ALA A 719 -1.87 13.35 10.79
N ILE A 720 -0.58 13.09 11.05
CA ILE A 720 0.19 13.76 12.11
C ILE A 720 0.28 15.26 11.84
N THR A 721 0.60 15.67 10.61
CA THR A 721 0.63 17.11 10.26
C THR A 721 -0.76 17.73 10.32
N ALA A 722 -1.81 17.00 9.90
CA ALA A 722 -3.20 17.43 10.07
C ALA A 722 -3.52 17.71 11.54
N GLN A 723 -3.17 16.79 12.44
CA GLN A 723 -3.42 16.94 13.88
C GLN A 723 -2.61 18.09 14.49
N ALA A 724 -1.38 18.32 14.04
CA ALA A 724 -0.56 19.47 14.44
C ALA A 724 -1.21 20.80 13.99
N SER A 725 -1.77 20.86 12.78
CA SER A 725 -2.37 22.09 12.26
C SER A 725 -3.64 22.52 13.01
N VAL A 726 -4.30 21.56 13.66
CA VAL A 726 -5.46 21.81 14.53
C VAL A 726 -5.00 22.28 15.92
N ASN A 727 -3.90 21.72 16.44
CA ASN A 727 -3.36 22.00 17.78
C ASN A 727 -2.04 22.77 17.69
N VAL A 728 -2.11 24.04 17.32
CA VAL A 728 -0.91 24.85 16.97
C VAL A 728 0.13 24.97 18.09
N ASP A 729 -0.26 24.82 19.35
CA ASP A 729 0.65 24.90 20.51
C ASP A 729 1.23 23.53 20.92
N ALA A 730 0.78 22.43 20.30
CA ALA A 730 1.23 21.10 20.65
C ALA A 730 2.61 20.78 20.06
N ASN A 731 3.44 20.08 20.83
CA ASN A 731 4.73 19.61 20.34
C ASN A 731 4.53 18.51 19.28
N LEU A 732 5.16 18.67 18.11
CA LEU A 732 5.02 17.73 17.00
C LEU A 732 5.49 16.31 17.37
N VAL A 733 6.58 16.18 18.15
CA VAL A 733 7.10 14.87 18.57
C VAL A 733 6.12 14.16 19.50
N ASP A 734 5.41 14.89 20.37
CA ASP A 734 4.36 14.29 21.21
C ASP A 734 3.18 13.76 20.38
N ILE A 735 2.81 14.47 19.30
CA ILE A 735 1.79 14.00 18.35
C ILE A 735 2.29 12.75 17.62
N MET A 736 3.53 12.77 17.15
CA MET A 736 4.17 11.60 16.51
C MET A 736 4.14 10.40 17.45
N SER A 737 4.63 10.52 18.70
CA SER A 737 4.62 9.42 19.67
C SER A 737 3.23 8.90 20.00
N LYS A 738 2.19 9.75 19.92
CA LYS A 738 0.80 9.36 20.17
C LYS A 738 0.17 8.61 18.99
N MET A 739 0.48 8.99 17.76
CA MET A 739 -0.16 8.46 16.55
C MET A 739 0.63 7.33 15.91
N SER A 740 1.95 7.33 16.03
CA SER A 740 2.81 6.29 15.46
C SER A 740 2.69 5.02 16.28
N LYS A 741 2.32 3.91 15.62
CA LYS A 741 2.14 2.60 16.29
C LYS A 741 3.22 1.63 15.87
N LYS A 742 3.93 1.08 16.85
CA LYS A 742 4.94 0.03 16.63
C LYS A 742 4.28 -1.27 16.14
N GLY A 743 4.87 -1.85 15.10
CA GLY A 743 4.60 -3.17 14.58
C GLY A 743 5.65 -4.18 15.05
N LEU A 744 6.36 -4.78 14.10
CA LEU A 744 7.38 -5.79 14.39
C LEU A 744 8.71 -5.15 14.80
N SER A 745 9.54 -5.94 15.47
CA SER A 745 10.89 -5.58 15.84
C SER A 745 11.83 -6.71 15.46
N TYR A 746 12.91 -6.36 14.74
CA TYR A 746 14.00 -7.26 14.39
C TYR A 746 15.22 -6.82 15.17
N VAL A 747 15.86 -7.76 15.86
CA VAL A 747 17.00 -7.46 16.73
C VAL A 747 18.28 -8.04 16.14
N PRO A 748 19.43 -7.37 16.35
CA PRO A 748 20.72 -7.91 15.92
C PRO A 748 20.98 -9.31 16.49
N PRO A 749 21.76 -10.14 15.79
CA PRO A 749 21.99 -11.51 16.16
C PRO A 749 22.88 -11.57 17.39
N LYS A 750 22.58 -12.52 18.29
CA LYS A 750 23.48 -12.82 19.42
C LYS A 750 24.74 -13.60 18.99
N SER A 751 24.76 -14.12 17.76
CA SER A 751 25.85 -14.95 17.23
C SER A 751 27.00 -14.11 16.69
N ASN A 752 28.14 -14.13 17.40
CA ASN A 752 29.37 -13.48 16.93
C ASN A 752 29.82 -13.98 15.55
N THR A 753 29.55 -15.24 15.20
CA THR A 753 29.92 -15.80 13.89
C THR A 753 29.18 -15.13 12.73
N LEU A 754 27.90 -14.79 12.91
CA LEU A 754 27.12 -14.11 11.88
C LEU A 754 27.53 -12.64 11.76
N VAL A 755 27.81 -11.99 12.89
CA VAL A 755 28.36 -10.62 12.92
C VAL A 755 29.69 -10.57 12.16
N ASP A 756 30.62 -11.49 12.46
CA ASP A 756 31.91 -11.58 11.78
C ASP A 756 31.77 -11.86 10.28
N PHE A 757 30.78 -12.67 9.90
CA PHE A 757 30.48 -12.94 8.49
C PHE A 757 30.04 -11.68 7.74
N HIS A 758 29.06 -10.95 8.27
CA HIS A 758 28.60 -9.70 7.66
C HIS A 758 29.68 -8.63 7.65
N GLN A 759 30.55 -8.57 8.68
CA GLN A 759 31.68 -7.66 8.69
C GLN A 759 32.68 -7.97 7.56
N LYS A 760 33.02 -9.25 7.34
CA LYS A 760 33.88 -9.67 6.21
C LYS A 760 33.23 -9.35 4.87
N LYS A 761 31.93 -9.62 4.72
CA LYS A 761 31.17 -9.29 3.50
C LYS A 761 31.13 -7.78 3.26
N TYR A 762 30.99 -6.97 4.29
CA TYR A 762 31.03 -5.52 4.21
C TYR A 762 32.42 -5.00 3.78
N THR A 763 33.51 -5.60 4.26
CA THR A 763 34.85 -5.30 3.75
C THR A 763 34.98 -5.60 2.25
N VAL A 764 34.44 -6.73 1.78
CA VAL A 764 34.42 -7.03 0.35
C VAL A 764 33.57 -6.02 -0.42
N PHE A 765 32.40 -5.64 0.11
CA PHE A 765 31.53 -4.63 -0.48
C PHE A 765 32.26 -3.29 -0.68
N LEU A 766 32.97 -2.78 0.33
CA LEU A 766 33.79 -1.57 0.19
C LEU A 766 34.92 -1.73 -0.83
N LYS A 767 35.52 -2.93 -0.89
CA LYS A 767 36.55 -3.25 -1.89
C LYS A 767 36.01 -3.24 -3.32
N LEU A 768 34.75 -3.66 -3.55
CA LEU A 768 34.14 -3.60 -4.87
C LEU A 768 34.05 -2.17 -5.41
N TYR A 769 33.71 -1.17 -4.58
CA TYR A 769 33.77 0.24 -5.00
C TYR A 769 35.19 0.69 -5.35
N ALA A 770 36.17 0.32 -4.52
CA ALA A 770 37.55 0.68 -4.76
C ALA A 770 38.09 0.07 -6.06
N ASP A 771 37.74 -1.19 -6.32
CA ASP A 771 38.14 -1.92 -7.53
C ASP A 771 37.44 -1.32 -8.77
N GLU A 772 36.14 -0.98 -8.69
CA GLU A 772 35.43 -0.29 -9.78
C GLU A 772 36.10 1.03 -10.17
N LYS A 773 36.44 1.86 -9.18
CA LYS A 773 37.16 3.12 -9.42
C LYS A 773 38.49 2.87 -10.12
N LYS A 774 39.25 1.88 -9.64
CA LYS A 774 40.54 1.50 -10.24
C LYS A 774 40.38 1.01 -11.68
N TYR A 775 39.33 0.26 -12.00
CA TYR A 775 39.07 -0.18 -13.36
C TYR A 775 38.79 1.00 -14.29
N LYS A 776 38.04 2.01 -13.82
CA LYS A 776 37.82 3.26 -14.59
C LYS A 776 39.13 4.02 -14.82
N GLU A 777 39.98 4.12 -13.81
CA GLU A 777 41.31 4.75 -13.93
C GLU A 777 42.16 4.03 -15.00
N ILE A 778 42.29 2.70 -14.91
CA ILE A 778 43.06 1.88 -15.88
C ILE A 778 42.56 2.03 -17.32
N MET A 779 41.26 2.21 -17.53
CA MET A 779 40.69 2.35 -18.88
C MET A 779 40.77 3.77 -19.44
N ASN A 780 41.05 4.76 -18.59
CA ASN A 780 41.22 6.17 -18.96
C ASN A 780 42.70 6.57 -19.11
N ASP A 781 43.61 5.83 -18.48
CA ASP A 781 45.06 5.84 -18.71
C ASP A 781 45.42 5.18 -20.05
#